data_AF-A0A644YQH3-F1
#
_entry.id   AF-A0A644YQH3-F1
#
_cell.length_a   1.000
_cell.length_b   1.000
_cell.length_c   1.000
_cell.angle_alpha   90.00
_cell.angle_beta   90.00
_cell.angle_gamma   90.00
#
_symmetry.space_group_name_H-M   'P 1'
#
loop_
_entity.id
_entity.type
_entity.pdbx_description
1 polymer ?
#
loop_
_entity_poly.entity_id
_entity_poly.type
_entity_poly.pdbx_seq_one_letter_code
_entity_poly.pdbx_strand_id
1 'polypeptide(L)'
;MEDSVFGTLSGDADCQVGTVLAVGASCSFETTQFLIGSVASPHNNLFTATVKDSDGNTAENSDDATVTFTDVLPAVTVTKSANPTSVAETGGLVTFTYEVSNSGSVPVTLSSLSDDVFGTLSGDADCQVGTELAVGASCSFDTTETLSGSTSAPHVNTFTAEVEDADGNTASDKDNATVNFTDVLPLLSVSKSSSPISVPESGGDVTFTFTVNNDGTVPLTLTSLIDSVYGSLSGNADCKVGTELAGGASCSFELVKTLSGSIDTTHTNTFTAEGEDSDGNSVSDSDDASVSFTDVAPEIDITKTADPSNVAETGADVTFTFTISNTGLVSETITSLTDDVFGTLDGDADCKVGTELAAGASCSFTLTESLKGAAGTTHTNVATVYAEDAEGNSVNADDDAVVTFMDVLPVITVTKTASPTSILYTGGEVTFTFTVTNSGLVPVTITDLSDDKFGTLTGDEDCEVGTELAPGADCTFEYKTALSGEPDTVHTNTFTATAIDVDENTAEDTDTADVSLLGSAILGVAKELISKTPAAAGTYDVTYQILVKNYGTKDLFKIQVEDDLATTFPAPTLFSVVSVESSDFTVSSTYDGSTDKKLLAGTDSLLVGESGTITLVVNVTPAKVGPFYNSINGSSETSEGTSVTDVSQDGEDPDGKVEEHDDDPTNNSDPTPVSFDTIFNPPLGVKSVDAAAKPVLTWSMSWMNNSNKVPQVAVVHDPIPSKTTYVVDATLIGTGMPADAPLGSTMEGVSCEAGTSTTTITTMCYYEGPTTKNPRGQIIWAGTLGADYGATDPLAAPNAIHIKFATKNLSGTKYVKNVATIDADLNGDGDAEDTGEVKVDSVSATWGTPPSNHNEPVVSDALIIPQTGFAPGSVTALPLQPLQSTYDDLNSLAIEIPALNVKATIVGIPQTDSGWNITWLGDEVGWLNGTAFPTWAGNSVLTGHVYNSNGLPGPFANLSSLKFGDQIIIQAFGQEYIYEVRETKEVSPTDVATLVQHEELPWITLVTCRGYNEASGTYQSRYLVRAVQIKIR
;
A
#
# COMPACT_ATOMS: atom_id res chain seq x y z
N MET A 1 -109.01 -70.01 169.40
CA MET A 1 -109.71 -70.11 168.11
C MET A 1 -108.71 -70.72 167.13
N GLU A 2 -109.13 -71.38 166.06
CA GLU A 2 -108.20 -72.00 165.10
C GLU A 2 -108.56 -71.65 163.65
N ASP A 3 -107.56 -71.44 162.82
CA ASP A 3 -107.68 -71.19 161.40
C ASP A 3 -106.78 -72.14 160.61
N SER A 4 -107.23 -72.60 159.44
CA SER A 4 -106.50 -73.60 158.66
C SER A 4 -105.20 -73.09 158.02
N VAL A 5 -105.05 -71.78 157.84
CA VAL A 5 -103.84 -71.12 157.32
C VAL A 5 -103.07 -70.40 158.45
N PHE A 6 -103.76 -69.72 159.36
CA PHE A 6 -103.14 -68.93 160.43
C PHE A 6 -102.87 -69.70 161.74
N GLY A 7 -103.40 -70.92 161.90
CA GLY A 7 -103.19 -71.78 163.08
C GLY A 7 -104.00 -71.36 164.31
N THR A 8 -103.49 -71.69 165.51
CA THR A 8 -104.19 -71.37 166.77
C THR A 8 -104.11 -69.86 167.08
N LEU A 9 -105.22 -69.16 166.88
CA LEU A 9 -105.38 -67.73 167.10
C LEU A 9 -105.78 -67.44 168.55
N SER A 10 -104.98 -66.58 169.20
CA SER A 10 -105.18 -66.13 170.58
C SER A 10 -106.30 -65.09 170.75
N GLY A 11 -106.76 -64.50 169.65
CA GLY A 11 -107.53 -63.25 169.67
C GLY A 11 -106.66 -62.04 170.05
N ASP A 12 -107.25 -60.86 170.02
CA ASP A 12 -106.64 -59.58 170.39
C ASP A 12 -107.15 -59.09 171.77
N ALA A 13 -107.08 -57.78 172.03
CA ALA A 13 -107.49 -57.20 173.31
C ALA A 13 -109.00 -57.19 173.58
N ASP A 14 -109.86 -57.31 172.55
CA ASP A 14 -111.32 -57.38 172.74
C ASP A 14 -111.89 -58.81 172.60
N CYS A 15 -111.18 -59.68 171.87
CA CYS A 15 -111.62 -61.04 171.58
C CYS A 15 -110.63 -62.14 172.03
N GLN A 16 -109.89 -61.92 173.11
CA GLN A 16 -108.91 -62.90 173.59
C GLN A 16 -109.55 -64.24 174.01
N VAL A 17 -108.85 -65.36 173.76
CA VAL A 17 -109.25 -66.68 174.28
C VAL A 17 -109.34 -66.65 175.81
N GLY A 18 -110.55 -66.86 176.33
CA GLY A 18 -110.88 -66.74 177.76
C GLY A 18 -111.81 -65.57 178.11
N THR A 19 -112.07 -64.66 177.16
CA THR A 19 -113.04 -63.56 177.32
C THR A 19 -114.45 -64.09 177.57
N VAL A 20 -115.11 -63.57 178.61
CA VAL A 20 -116.49 -63.91 178.95
C VAL A 20 -117.45 -62.99 178.18
N LEU A 21 -118.12 -63.54 177.16
CA LEU A 21 -119.18 -62.84 176.45
C LEU A 21 -120.49 -62.89 177.26
N ALA A 22 -121.03 -61.72 177.58
CA ALA A 22 -122.40 -61.62 178.10
C ALA A 22 -123.42 -62.02 177.03
N VAL A 23 -124.63 -62.42 177.43
CA VAL A 23 -125.70 -62.82 176.49
C VAL A 23 -126.00 -61.69 175.51
N GLY A 24 -125.77 -61.95 174.21
CA GLY A 24 -125.96 -60.98 173.12
C GLY A 24 -124.74 -60.12 172.79
N ALA A 25 -123.61 -60.28 173.48
CA ALA A 25 -122.34 -59.66 173.11
C ALA A 25 -121.60 -60.48 172.04
N SER A 26 -120.77 -59.79 171.24
CA SER A 26 -119.84 -60.36 170.28
C SER A 26 -118.50 -59.62 170.35
N CYS A 27 -117.43 -60.26 169.88
CA CYS A 27 -116.11 -59.65 169.66
C CYS A 27 -115.58 -60.08 168.29
N SER A 28 -114.59 -59.37 167.75
CA SER A 28 -114.14 -59.55 166.36
C SER A 28 -112.72 -59.02 166.16
N PHE A 29 -111.90 -59.76 165.44
CA PHE A 29 -110.51 -59.37 165.11
C PHE A 29 -110.21 -59.67 163.64
N GLU A 30 -109.16 -59.06 163.09
CA GLU A 30 -108.75 -59.21 161.68
C GLU A 30 -107.29 -59.68 161.54
N THR A 31 -106.96 -60.29 160.39
CA THR A 31 -105.59 -60.69 159.98
C THR A 31 -105.47 -60.65 158.44
N THR A 32 -104.26 -60.61 157.88
CA THR A 32 -104.05 -60.38 156.43
C THR A 32 -102.77 -61.06 155.89
N GLN A 33 -102.79 -61.56 154.64
CA GLN A 33 -101.64 -62.19 153.97
C GLN A 33 -101.68 -61.96 152.44
N PHE A 34 -100.51 -62.08 151.77
CA PHE A 34 -100.35 -61.95 150.31
C PHE A 34 -100.21 -63.34 149.64
N LEU A 35 -100.73 -63.50 148.42
CA LEU A 35 -100.76 -64.76 147.67
C LEU A 35 -100.16 -64.61 146.26
N ILE A 36 -99.53 -65.67 145.75
CA ILE A 36 -99.00 -65.79 144.38
C ILE A 36 -99.41 -67.16 143.83
N GLY A 37 -99.81 -67.23 142.56
CA GLY A 37 -100.21 -68.48 141.90
C GLY A 37 -100.32 -68.32 140.38
N SER A 38 -100.74 -69.39 139.69
CA SER A 38 -101.07 -69.36 138.25
C SER A 38 -102.56 -69.55 138.02
N VAL A 39 -103.01 -69.32 136.78
CA VAL A 39 -104.40 -69.53 136.32
C VAL A 39 -105.00 -70.91 136.65
N ALA A 40 -104.16 -71.92 136.94
CA ALA A 40 -104.57 -73.32 137.06
C ALA A 40 -104.88 -73.82 138.50
N SER A 41 -104.76 -73.00 139.56
CA SER A 41 -105.02 -73.48 140.95
C SER A 41 -105.48 -72.37 141.91
N PRO A 42 -106.76 -72.35 142.34
CA PRO A 42 -107.27 -71.39 143.33
C PRO A 42 -106.93 -71.80 144.78
N HIS A 43 -106.94 -70.82 145.70
CA HIS A 43 -106.54 -70.98 147.10
C HIS A 43 -107.72 -70.79 148.07
N ASN A 44 -107.91 -71.68 149.06
CA ASN A 44 -108.99 -71.63 150.07
C ASN A 44 -108.47 -71.47 151.52
N ASN A 45 -109.27 -70.88 152.43
CA ASN A 45 -109.01 -70.85 153.89
C ASN A 45 -110.30 -71.03 154.73
N LEU A 46 -110.21 -71.61 155.94
CA LEU A 46 -111.31 -71.95 156.88
C LEU A 46 -110.97 -71.56 158.34
N PHE A 47 -111.88 -70.86 159.03
CA PHE A 47 -111.76 -70.45 160.46
C PHE A 47 -112.75 -71.18 161.38
N THR A 48 -112.39 -71.47 162.64
CA THR A 48 -113.23 -72.12 163.68
C THR A 48 -113.07 -71.46 165.07
N ALA A 49 -114.18 -71.20 165.76
CA ALA A 49 -114.21 -70.64 167.12
C ALA A 49 -114.95 -71.55 168.12
N THR A 50 -114.42 -71.66 169.34
CA THR A 50 -114.92 -72.50 170.45
C THR A 50 -115.20 -71.65 171.69
N VAL A 51 -116.35 -71.84 172.34
CA VAL A 51 -116.77 -71.17 173.57
C VAL A 51 -117.16 -72.17 174.67
N LYS A 52 -117.17 -71.74 175.94
CA LYS A 52 -117.51 -72.56 177.12
C LYS A 52 -118.36 -71.78 178.13
N ASP A 53 -119.37 -72.42 178.73
CA ASP A 53 -120.23 -71.82 179.76
C ASP A 53 -119.76 -72.07 181.21
N SER A 54 -120.53 -71.56 182.18
CA SER A 54 -120.23 -71.65 183.61
C SER A 54 -120.40 -73.02 184.23
N ASP A 55 -121.23 -73.89 183.62
CA ASP A 55 -121.44 -75.28 184.08
C ASP A 55 -120.43 -76.25 183.43
N GLY A 56 -119.77 -75.80 182.36
CA GLY A 56 -118.62 -76.42 181.74
C GLY A 56 -118.87 -77.02 180.36
N ASN A 57 -120.03 -76.73 179.76
CA ASN A 57 -120.39 -77.18 178.41
C ASN A 57 -119.74 -76.28 177.34
N THR A 58 -119.41 -76.85 176.18
CA THR A 58 -118.73 -76.16 175.07
C THR A 58 -119.55 -76.16 173.78
N ALA A 59 -119.36 -75.15 172.93
CA ALA A 59 -119.96 -75.04 171.59
C ALA A 59 -118.97 -74.44 170.58
N GLU A 60 -119.11 -74.77 169.28
CA GLU A 60 -118.16 -74.41 168.21
C GLU A 60 -118.87 -74.03 166.89
N ASN A 61 -118.23 -73.21 166.03
CA ASN A 61 -118.73 -72.84 164.68
C ASN A 61 -117.59 -72.39 163.73
N SER A 62 -117.79 -72.44 162.38
CA SER A 62 -116.75 -72.20 161.35
C SER A 62 -117.23 -71.64 159.97
N ASP A 63 -116.32 -71.06 159.13
CA ASP A 63 -116.61 -70.41 157.80
C ASP A 63 -115.38 -70.27 156.83
N ASP A 64 -115.54 -70.11 155.47
CA ASP A 64 -114.47 -70.20 154.41
C ASP A 64 -114.47 -69.21 153.17
N ALA A 65 -113.40 -69.14 152.32
CA ALA A 65 -113.23 -68.20 151.13
C ALA A 65 -112.17 -68.57 150.00
N THR A 66 -112.17 -67.97 148.75
CA THR A 66 -111.37 -68.36 147.49
C THR A 66 -110.90 -67.24 146.45
N VAL A 67 -109.86 -67.40 145.56
CA VAL A 67 -109.24 -66.40 144.55
C VAL A 67 -108.60 -66.95 143.17
N THR A 68 -108.41 -66.17 142.03
CA THR A 68 -107.85 -66.53 140.62
C THR A 68 -107.09 -65.42 139.72
N PHE A 69 -106.59 -65.66 138.44
CA PHE A 69 -105.57 -64.84 137.59
C PHE A 69 -105.68 -64.75 135.97
N THR A 70 -104.73 -64.12 135.15
CA THR A 70 -104.74 -63.80 133.62
C THR A 70 -103.35 -63.57 132.80
N ASP A 71 -103.29 -63.20 131.46
CA ASP A 71 -102.12 -63.24 130.43
C ASP A 71 -101.97 -62.10 129.27
N VAL A 72 -100.85 -61.96 128.46
CA VAL A 72 -100.42 -60.79 127.51
C VAL A 72 -99.54 -61.13 126.19
N LEU A 73 -99.35 -60.22 125.17
CA LEU A 73 -98.66 -60.39 123.82
C LEU A 73 -97.55 -59.33 123.37
N PRO A 74 -96.74 -59.54 122.25
CA PRO A 74 -95.57 -58.71 121.81
C PRO A 74 -95.70 -57.83 120.52
N ALA A 75 -94.69 -56.96 120.20
CA ALA A 75 -94.59 -56.13 118.98
C ALA A 75 -93.15 -55.60 118.63
N VAL A 76 -92.88 -55.19 117.38
CA VAL A 76 -91.58 -54.67 116.88
C VAL A 76 -91.76 -53.56 115.81
N THR A 77 -90.73 -52.73 115.56
CA THR A 77 -90.64 -51.73 114.48
C THR A 77 -89.25 -51.67 113.83
N VAL A 78 -89.17 -51.32 112.53
CA VAL A 78 -87.94 -51.30 111.71
C VAL A 78 -87.76 -49.96 110.98
N THR A 79 -86.51 -49.50 110.80
CA THR A 79 -86.18 -48.41 109.86
C THR A 79 -84.93 -48.71 109.02
N LYS A 80 -84.84 -48.10 107.82
CA LYS A 80 -83.69 -48.20 106.91
C LYS A 80 -83.36 -46.84 106.28
N SER A 81 -82.09 -46.52 106.10
CA SER A 81 -81.65 -45.31 105.38
C SER A 81 -80.44 -45.55 104.48
N ALA A 82 -80.14 -44.60 103.59
CA ALA A 82 -78.98 -44.63 102.69
C ALA A 82 -78.27 -43.27 102.67
N ASN A 83 -76.93 -43.26 102.67
CA ASN A 83 -76.11 -42.06 102.68
C ASN A 83 -74.85 -42.22 101.81
N PRO A 84 -74.60 -41.36 100.80
CA PRO A 84 -75.49 -40.31 100.30
C PRO A 84 -76.70 -40.86 99.52
N THR A 85 -77.77 -40.07 99.41
CA THR A 85 -78.96 -40.39 98.61
C THR A 85 -78.82 -40.09 97.11
N SER A 86 -77.65 -39.61 96.68
CA SER A 86 -77.29 -39.43 95.28
C SER A 86 -75.78 -39.52 95.05
N VAL A 87 -75.37 -40.12 93.93
CA VAL A 87 -73.98 -40.21 93.47
C VAL A 87 -73.88 -39.84 91.99
N ALA A 88 -72.67 -39.65 91.44
CA ALA A 88 -72.49 -39.50 90.00
C ALA A 88 -72.86 -40.81 89.28
N GLU A 89 -73.37 -40.74 88.05
CA GLU A 89 -73.69 -41.93 87.26
C GLU A 89 -72.47 -42.82 86.97
N THR A 90 -71.30 -42.20 86.85
CA THR A 90 -69.99 -42.84 86.73
C THR A 90 -69.57 -43.61 87.99
N GLY A 91 -70.22 -43.35 89.13
CA GLY A 91 -70.17 -44.16 90.34
C GLY A 91 -69.97 -43.38 91.65
N GLY A 92 -70.38 -43.98 92.76
CA GLY A 92 -70.07 -43.51 94.11
C GLY A 92 -70.37 -44.54 95.21
N LEU A 93 -69.78 -44.32 96.38
CA LEU A 93 -69.91 -45.21 97.54
C LEU A 93 -71.15 -44.80 98.36
N VAL A 94 -72.00 -45.77 98.74
CA VAL A 94 -73.20 -45.53 99.55
C VAL A 94 -73.29 -46.51 100.71
N THR A 95 -73.56 -46.00 101.92
CA THR A 95 -73.81 -46.80 103.12
C THR A 95 -75.30 -46.87 103.42
N PHE A 96 -75.80 -48.08 103.66
CA PHE A 96 -77.15 -48.37 104.15
C PHE A 96 -77.10 -48.68 105.65
N THR A 97 -78.02 -48.08 106.42
CA THR A 97 -78.15 -48.28 107.88
C THR A 97 -79.49 -48.93 108.19
N TYR A 98 -79.50 -49.88 109.12
CA TYR A 98 -80.65 -50.68 109.55
C TYR A 98 -80.86 -50.54 111.07
N GLU A 99 -82.08 -50.28 111.53
CA GLU A 99 -82.43 -50.28 112.97
C GLU A 99 -83.69 -51.12 113.23
N VAL A 100 -83.68 -51.91 114.31
CA VAL A 100 -84.81 -52.73 114.79
C VAL A 100 -85.09 -52.41 116.26
N SER A 101 -86.36 -52.18 116.62
CA SER A 101 -86.76 -51.75 117.97
C SER A 101 -87.96 -52.54 118.51
N ASN A 102 -87.88 -53.01 119.77
CA ASN A 102 -89.01 -53.62 120.48
C ASN A 102 -89.97 -52.53 120.98
N SER A 103 -91.10 -52.39 120.29
CA SER A 103 -92.19 -51.46 120.61
C SER A 103 -93.32 -52.10 121.42
N GLY A 104 -93.19 -53.37 121.81
CA GLY A 104 -94.16 -54.14 122.59
C GLY A 104 -94.10 -53.89 124.10
N SER A 105 -94.91 -54.66 124.85
CA SER A 105 -94.98 -54.58 126.33
C SER A 105 -94.30 -55.74 127.06
N VAL A 106 -93.69 -56.66 126.32
CA VAL A 106 -92.91 -57.79 126.82
C VAL A 106 -91.54 -57.84 126.11
N PRO A 107 -90.49 -58.46 126.69
CA PRO A 107 -89.24 -58.73 125.98
C PRO A 107 -89.47 -59.63 124.76
N VAL A 108 -88.70 -59.42 123.70
CA VAL A 108 -88.80 -60.20 122.45
C VAL A 108 -87.40 -60.54 121.94
N THR A 109 -87.25 -61.68 121.24
CA THR A 109 -85.98 -62.16 120.69
C THR A 109 -86.02 -62.08 119.16
N LEU A 110 -84.99 -61.51 118.52
CA LEU A 110 -84.90 -61.44 117.06
C LEU A 110 -84.88 -62.85 116.45
N SER A 111 -85.76 -63.13 115.49
CA SER A 111 -85.91 -64.44 114.83
C SER A 111 -85.48 -64.43 113.36
N SER A 112 -85.57 -63.30 112.65
CA SER A 112 -85.01 -63.17 111.30
C SER A 112 -84.69 -61.71 110.92
N LEU A 113 -83.72 -61.53 110.00
CA LEU A 113 -83.30 -60.25 109.41
C LEU A 113 -83.03 -60.48 107.91
N SER A 114 -83.67 -59.72 107.02
CA SER A 114 -83.58 -59.96 105.57
C SER A 114 -83.75 -58.70 104.73
N ASP A 115 -83.10 -58.68 103.57
CA ASP A 115 -82.96 -57.55 102.66
C ASP A 115 -83.20 -58.02 101.21
N ASP A 116 -83.87 -57.22 100.37
CA ASP A 116 -84.27 -57.63 99.01
C ASP A 116 -83.16 -57.50 97.95
N VAL A 117 -82.12 -56.70 98.21
CA VAL A 117 -80.92 -56.57 97.36
C VAL A 117 -79.78 -57.44 97.89
N PHE A 118 -79.57 -57.47 99.22
CA PHE A 118 -78.43 -58.11 99.85
C PHE A 118 -78.74 -59.50 100.48
N GLY A 119 -80.00 -59.90 100.57
CA GLY A 119 -80.41 -61.21 101.08
C GLY A 119 -80.51 -61.30 102.60
N THR A 120 -80.28 -62.48 103.18
CA THR A 120 -80.35 -62.68 104.64
C THR A 120 -79.18 -61.97 105.32
N LEU A 121 -79.47 -61.09 106.28
CA LEU A 121 -78.45 -60.33 107.00
C LEU A 121 -78.17 -60.99 108.35
N SER A 122 -76.88 -61.11 108.71
CA SER A 122 -76.47 -61.70 109.99
C SER A 122 -76.69 -60.78 111.19
N GLY A 123 -76.89 -59.48 110.95
CA GLY A 123 -76.75 -58.44 111.95
C GLY A 123 -75.29 -58.24 112.39
N ASP A 124 -75.10 -57.46 113.45
CA ASP A 124 -73.82 -57.25 114.10
C ASP A 124 -73.82 -57.82 115.55
N ALA A 125 -72.93 -57.36 116.42
CA ALA A 125 -72.83 -57.87 117.78
C ALA A 125 -74.06 -57.57 118.65
N ASP A 126 -74.77 -56.46 118.43
CA ASP A 126 -75.98 -56.10 119.19
C ASP A 126 -77.29 -56.37 118.43
N CYS A 127 -77.24 -56.50 117.10
CA CYS A 127 -78.43 -56.70 116.27
C CYS A 127 -78.45 -58.02 115.48
N GLN A 128 -77.90 -59.11 116.02
CA GLN A 128 -77.96 -60.46 115.43
C GLN A 128 -79.24 -61.24 115.78
N VAL A 129 -79.59 -62.21 114.92
CA VAL A 129 -80.67 -63.18 115.21
C VAL A 129 -80.35 -63.97 116.49
N GLY A 130 -81.32 -64.03 117.40
CA GLY A 130 -81.17 -64.59 118.75
C GLY A 130 -80.93 -63.56 119.85
N THR A 131 -80.79 -62.26 119.55
CA THR A 131 -80.69 -61.21 120.58
C THR A 131 -82.06 -60.92 121.20
N GLU A 132 -82.12 -60.93 122.54
CA GLU A 132 -83.29 -60.47 123.32
C GLU A 132 -83.29 -58.94 123.44
N LEU A 133 -84.29 -58.29 122.85
CA LEU A 133 -84.60 -56.88 123.00
C LEU A 133 -85.61 -56.70 124.14
N ALA A 134 -85.17 -56.09 125.23
CA ALA A 134 -86.07 -55.62 126.29
C ALA A 134 -87.07 -54.58 125.77
N VAL A 135 -88.17 -54.37 126.50
CA VAL A 135 -89.21 -53.38 126.16
C VAL A 135 -88.59 -51.99 125.95
N GLY A 136 -88.76 -51.43 124.75
CA GLY A 136 -88.23 -50.13 124.36
C GLY A 136 -86.74 -50.10 123.96
N ALA A 137 -86.06 -51.25 123.85
CA ALA A 137 -84.70 -51.35 123.33
C ALA A 137 -84.67 -51.40 121.80
N SER A 138 -83.62 -50.86 121.18
CA SER A 138 -83.30 -51.05 119.76
C SER A 138 -81.85 -51.49 119.56
N CYS A 139 -81.56 -51.98 118.36
CA CYS A 139 -80.25 -52.38 117.87
C CYS A 139 -80.08 -51.93 116.41
N SER A 140 -78.84 -51.71 115.93
CA SER A 140 -78.61 -51.19 114.59
C SER A 140 -77.26 -51.56 113.97
N PHE A 141 -77.21 -51.67 112.64
CA PHE A 141 -75.99 -52.04 111.90
C PHE A 141 -75.97 -51.42 110.48
N ASP A 142 -74.80 -51.45 109.83
CA ASP A 142 -74.53 -50.80 108.53
C ASP A 142 -74.01 -51.77 107.45
N THR A 143 -74.20 -51.44 106.17
CA THR A 143 -73.59 -52.10 105.00
C THR A 143 -73.25 -51.07 103.91
N THR A 144 -72.06 -51.12 103.31
CA THR A 144 -71.58 -50.14 102.32
C THR A 144 -71.28 -50.80 100.97
N GLU A 145 -71.78 -50.21 99.88
CA GLU A 145 -71.64 -50.73 98.51
C GLU A 145 -71.29 -49.61 97.51
N THR A 146 -70.72 -49.95 96.35
CA THR A 146 -70.46 -48.98 95.27
C THR A 146 -71.57 -49.05 94.23
N LEU A 147 -72.25 -47.92 93.98
CA LEU A 147 -73.34 -47.83 93.02
C LEU A 147 -72.93 -46.95 91.84
N SER A 148 -73.17 -47.45 90.62
CA SER A 148 -73.11 -46.72 89.35
C SER A 148 -74.33 -47.11 88.49
N GLY A 149 -74.80 -46.21 87.64
CA GLY A 149 -76.05 -46.39 86.91
C GLY A 149 -76.56 -45.09 86.28
N SER A 150 -77.53 -45.19 85.38
CA SER A 150 -78.05 -44.03 84.64
C SER A 150 -78.88 -43.10 85.52
N THR A 151 -78.76 -41.78 85.28
CA THR A 151 -79.64 -40.71 85.77
C THR A 151 -81.15 -41.01 85.66
N SER A 152 -81.55 -41.88 84.73
CA SER A 152 -82.95 -42.26 84.48
C SER A 152 -83.51 -43.38 85.37
N ALA A 153 -82.69 -44.08 86.17
CA ALA A 153 -83.08 -45.27 86.92
C ALA A 153 -82.49 -45.30 88.35
N PRO A 154 -83.25 -44.94 89.41
CA PRO A 154 -82.76 -44.94 90.78
C PRO A 154 -82.68 -46.36 91.37
N HIS A 155 -81.75 -46.55 92.31
CA HIS A 155 -81.57 -47.81 93.05
C HIS A 155 -82.43 -47.81 94.32
N VAL A 156 -83.28 -48.82 94.51
CA VAL A 156 -84.21 -48.95 95.66
C VAL A 156 -83.93 -50.27 96.40
N ASN A 157 -83.94 -50.23 97.74
CA ASN A 157 -83.48 -51.34 98.58
C ASN A 157 -84.26 -51.46 99.91
N THR A 158 -84.84 -52.62 100.23
CA THR A 158 -85.80 -52.89 101.32
C THR A 158 -85.26 -53.86 102.38
N PHE A 159 -85.64 -53.71 103.65
CA PHE A 159 -85.23 -54.57 104.79
C PHE A 159 -86.43 -54.95 105.67
N THR A 160 -86.42 -56.16 106.23
CA THR A 160 -87.48 -56.75 107.07
C THR A 160 -86.86 -57.48 108.28
N ALA A 161 -87.45 -57.32 109.46
CA ALA A 161 -87.06 -58.03 110.68
C ALA A 161 -88.26 -58.69 111.39
N GLU A 162 -88.00 -59.81 112.09
CA GLU A 162 -88.99 -60.59 112.85
C GLU A 162 -88.52 -60.88 114.28
N VAL A 163 -89.44 -61.03 115.23
CA VAL A 163 -89.19 -61.32 116.66
C VAL A 163 -90.16 -62.34 117.26
N GLU A 164 -89.81 -62.95 118.40
CA GLU A 164 -90.62 -63.91 119.20
C GLU A 164 -90.51 -63.65 120.72
N ASP A 165 -91.59 -63.80 121.50
CA ASP A 165 -91.60 -63.65 122.97
C ASP A 165 -91.39 -64.97 123.74
N ALA A 166 -91.31 -64.89 125.08
CA ALA A 166 -91.04 -66.04 125.95
C ALA A 166 -92.19 -67.09 126.00
N ASP A 167 -93.39 -66.72 125.57
CA ASP A 167 -94.57 -67.58 125.50
C ASP A 167 -94.80 -68.15 124.08
N GLY A 168 -93.98 -67.73 123.10
CA GLY A 168 -93.92 -68.24 121.73
C GLY A 168 -94.72 -67.44 120.68
N ASN A 169 -95.05 -66.18 120.96
CA ASN A 169 -95.78 -65.30 120.05
C ASN A 169 -94.83 -64.44 119.21
N THR A 170 -95.14 -64.20 117.93
CA THR A 170 -94.24 -63.51 116.98
C THR A 170 -94.77 -62.17 116.44
N ALA A 171 -93.85 -61.29 116.01
CA ALA A 171 -94.16 -60.00 115.33
C ALA A 171 -93.10 -59.65 114.26
N SER A 172 -93.42 -58.76 113.31
CA SER A 172 -92.52 -58.37 112.20
C SER A 172 -92.78 -56.95 111.65
N ASP A 173 -91.76 -56.31 111.07
CA ASP A 173 -91.85 -55.00 110.40
C ASP A 173 -90.77 -54.79 109.30
N LYS A 174 -90.92 -53.78 108.43
CA LYS A 174 -90.03 -53.52 107.27
C LYS A 174 -89.98 -52.07 106.76
N ASP A 175 -88.85 -51.67 106.16
CA ASP A 175 -88.63 -50.32 105.59
C ASP A 175 -87.68 -50.31 104.37
N ASN A 176 -87.60 -49.20 103.59
CA ASN A 176 -86.74 -49.09 102.39
C ASN A 176 -85.98 -47.75 102.22
N ALA A 177 -84.93 -47.78 101.38
CA ALA A 177 -84.10 -46.61 101.05
C ALA A 177 -83.84 -46.52 99.53
N THR A 178 -83.56 -45.31 99.02
CA THR A 178 -83.39 -45.03 97.58
C THR A 178 -82.18 -44.13 97.30
N VAL A 179 -81.46 -44.38 96.18
CA VAL A 179 -80.30 -43.61 95.70
C VAL A 179 -80.52 -43.19 94.24
N ASN A 180 -80.24 -41.93 93.92
CA ASN A 180 -80.31 -41.36 92.56
C ASN A 180 -78.93 -41.18 91.92
N PHE A 181 -78.88 -41.03 90.60
CA PHE A 181 -77.64 -40.75 89.85
C PHE A 181 -77.67 -39.35 89.22
N THR A 182 -76.51 -38.67 89.13
CA THR A 182 -76.35 -37.33 88.53
C THR A 182 -75.40 -37.33 87.34
N ASP A 183 -75.78 -36.56 86.31
CA ASP A 183 -75.09 -36.32 85.02
C ASP A 183 -73.69 -35.68 85.18
N VAL A 184 -72.77 -35.98 84.26
CA VAL A 184 -71.38 -35.49 84.23
C VAL A 184 -71.02 -34.93 82.85
N LEU A 185 -71.09 -33.60 82.70
CA LEU A 185 -70.83 -32.88 81.45
C LEU A 185 -69.38 -33.05 80.90
N PRO A 186 -69.20 -33.02 79.56
CA PRO A 186 -67.90 -33.13 78.91
C PRO A 186 -67.10 -31.80 78.93
N LEU A 187 -65.76 -31.93 78.83
CA LEU A 187 -64.82 -30.81 78.67
C LEU A 187 -63.92 -31.05 77.45
N LEU A 188 -63.64 -30.00 76.69
CA LEU A 188 -62.78 -30.00 75.50
C LEU A 188 -61.84 -28.80 75.55
N SER A 189 -60.60 -28.98 75.11
CA SER A 189 -59.72 -27.88 74.72
C SER A 189 -59.06 -28.12 73.37
N VAL A 190 -58.67 -27.03 72.71
CA VAL A 190 -58.06 -27.00 71.38
C VAL A 190 -56.76 -26.19 71.42
N SER A 191 -55.80 -26.57 70.58
CA SER A 191 -54.64 -25.71 70.29
C SER A 191 -54.25 -25.74 68.81
N LYS A 192 -53.75 -24.61 68.32
CA LYS A 192 -53.24 -24.42 66.96
C LYS A 192 -51.86 -23.77 67.00
N SER A 193 -50.96 -24.20 66.13
CA SER A 193 -49.65 -23.56 65.97
C SER A 193 -49.19 -23.53 64.51
N SER A 194 -48.32 -22.59 64.18
CA SER A 194 -47.68 -22.41 62.87
C SER A 194 -46.17 -22.60 63.00
N SER A 195 -45.57 -23.31 62.04
CA SER A 195 -44.11 -23.47 61.95
C SER A 195 -43.65 -23.42 60.48
N PRO A 196 -42.78 -22.46 60.09
CA PRO A 196 -42.31 -21.33 60.89
C PRO A 196 -43.42 -20.29 61.18
N ILE A 197 -43.18 -19.41 62.16
CA ILE A 197 -44.08 -18.28 62.49
C ILE A 197 -43.91 -17.08 61.55
N SER A 198 -42.92 -17.12 60.66
CA SER A 198 -42.66 -16.09 59.65
C SER A 198 -42.06 -16.70 58.38
N VAL A 199 -42.41 -16.16 57.22
CA VAL A 199 -41.85 -16.56 55.91
C VAL A 199 -41.48 -15.33 55.07
N PRO A 200 -40.58 -15.46 54.07
CA PRO A 200 -40.34 -14.39 53.09
C PRO A 200 -41.65 -13.96 52.41
N GLU A 201 -41.80 -12.68 52.08
CA GLU A 201 -42.98 -12.18 51.38
C GLU A 201 -43.16 -12.78 49.97
N SER A 202 -42.04 -13.09 49.29
CA SER A 202 -41.97 -13.83 48.03
C SER A 202 -42.49 -15.28 48.16
N GLY A 203 -42.49 -15.84 49.38
CA GLY A 203 -43.21 -17.05 49.74
C GLY A 203 -42.42 -18.03 50.62
N GLY A 204 -43.16 -18.85 51.37
CA GLY A 204 -42.60 -19.99 52.10
C GLY A 204 -43.67 -20.98 52.57
N ASP A 205 -43.27 -22.24 52.77
CA ASP A 205 -44.14 -23.29 53.29
C ASP A 205 -44.27 -23.20 54.82
N VAL A 206 -45.52 -23.14 55.31
CA VAL A 206 -45.87 -23.18 56.73
C VAL A 206 -46.67 -24.44 57.03
N THR A 207 -46.26 -25.14 58.09
CA THR A 207 -47.00 -26.25 58.67
C THR A 207 -47.88 -25.73 59.81
N PHE A 208 -49.19 -25.92 59.69
CA PHE A 208 -50.14 -25.71 60.77
C PHE A 208 -50.39 -27.02 61.50
N THR A 209 -50.20 -27.06 62.82
CA THR A 209 -50.49 -28.21 63.68
C THR A 209 -51.72 -27.93 64.52
N PHE A 210 -52.68 -28.84 64.50
CA PHE A 210 -53.96 -28.76 65.23
C PHE A 210 -54.02 -29.89 66.26
N THR A 211 -54.39 -29.59 67.50
CA THR A 211 -54.56 -30.58 68.58
C THR A 211 -55.90 -30.38 69.27
N VAL A 212 -56.57 -31.49 69.61
CA VAL A 212 -57.86 -31.53 70.30
C VAL A 212 -57.74 -32.45 71.51
N ASN A 213 -58.15 -31.97 72.68
CA ASN A 213 -58.00 -32.62 73.98
C ASN A 213 -59.36 -32.80 74.66
N ASN A 214 -59.74 -34.03 75.02
CA ASN A 214 -60.84 -34.26 75.95
C ASN A 214 -60.32 -34.15 77.39
N ASP A 215 -60.51 -32.99 78.02
CA ASP A 215 -60.10 -32.72 79.40
C ASP A 215 -61.14 -33.22 80.44
N GLY A 216 -62.27 -33.77 79.98
CA GLY A 216 -63.30 -34.36 80.81
C GLY A 216 -62.98 -35.79 81.28
N THR A 217 -63.89 -36.36 82.07
CA THR A 217 -63.84 -37.78 82.49
C THR A 217 -64.75 -38.69 81.67
N VAL A 218 -65.69 -38.12 80.90
CA VAL A 218 -66.60 -38.85 80.00
C VAL A 218 -66.03 -38.94 78.59
N PRO A 219 -66.25 -40.03 77.83
CA PRO A 219 -65.89 -40.10 76.42
C PRO A 219 -66.64 -39.05 75.57
N LEU A 220 -65.96 -38.51 74.56
CA LEU A 220 -66.48 -37.46 73.68
C LEU A 220 -66.27 -37.85 72.22
N THR A 221 -67.32 -37.81 71.39
CA THR A 221 -67.20 -38.00 69.94
C THR A 221 -67.06 -36.66 69.24
N LEU A 222 -65.99 -36.46 68.45
CA LEU A 222 -65.78 -35.23 67.67
C LEU A 222 -66.83 -35.10 66.55
N THR A 223 -67.58 -33.99 66.53
CA THR A 223 -68.66 -33.72 65.59
C THR A 223 -68.29 -32.72 64.51
N SER A 224 -67.31 -31.83 64.76
CA SER A 224 -66.89 -30.78 63.82
C SER A 224 -65.40 -30.44 63.95
N LEU A 225 -64.77 -30.11 62.82
CA LEU A 225 -63.39 -29.63 62.70
C LEU A 225 -63.37 -28.53 61.61
N ILE A 226 -63.32 -27.26 62.01
CA ILE A 226 -63.47 -26.11 61.10
C ILE A 226 -62.29 -25.15 61.27
N ASP A 227 -61.81 -24.62 60.16
CA ASP A 227 -60.75 -23.63 60.09
C ASP A 227 -61.22 -22.39 59.31
N SER A 228 -60.90 -21.20 59.83
CA SER A 228 -61.48 -19.94 59.34
C SER A 228 -61.04 -19.54 57.93
N VAL A 229 -59.91 -20.06 57.45
CA VAL A 229 -59.36 -19.78 56.11
C VAL A 229 -59.47 -21.00 55.19
N TYR A 230 -59.27 -22.20 55.72
CA TYR A 230 -59.21 -23.45 54.95
C TYR A 230 -60.52 -24.25 54.96
N GLY A 231 -61.52 -23.82 55.73
CA GLY A 231 -62.85 -24.43 55.79
C GLY A 231 -62.89 -25.70 56.64
N SER A 232 -63.80 -26.62 56.32
CA SER A 232 -63.92 -27.90 57.05
C SER A 232 -62.68 -28.76 56.83
N LEU A 233 -62.02 -29.16 57.92
CA LEU A 233 -60.82 -29.99 57.88
C LEU A 233 -61.19 -31.47 57.99
N SER A 234 -60.69 -32.29 57.08
CA SER A 234 -60.94 -33.75 57.07
C SER A 234 -60.27 -34.50 58.24
N GLY A 235 -59.27 -33.88 58.88
CA GLY A 235 -58.45 -34.53 59.90
C GLY A 235 -57.50 -35.59 59.31
N ASN A 236 -56.88 -36.37 60.21
CA ASN A 236 -56.10 -37.55 59.85
C ASN A 236 -56.76 -38.85 60.38
N ALA A 237 -56.04 -39.97 60.40
CA ALA A 237 -56.60 -41.23 60.89
C ALA A 237 -57.00 -41.17 62.38
N ASP A 238 -56.23 -40.44 63.18
CA ASP A 238 -56.29 -40.37 64.65
C ASP A 238 -57.15 -39.20 65.16
N CYS A 239 -57.37 -38.18 64.32
CA CYS A 239 -58.07 -36.95 64.68
C CYS A 239 -58.96 -36.48 63.52
N LYS A 240 -60.18 -37.01 63.45
CA LYS A 240 -61.20 -36.68 62.42
C LYS A 240 -62.60 -36.63 63.03
N VAL A 241 -63.57 -36.04 62.31
CA VAL A 241 -65.00 -36.12 62.70
C VAL A 241 -65.43 -37.59 62.81
N GLY A 242 -66.14 -37.92 63.88
CA GLY A 242 -66.52 -39.28 64.28
C GLY A 242 -65.47 -40.04 65.12
N THR A 243 -64.42 -39.38 65.59
CA THR A 243 -63.44 -39.97 66.52
C THR A 243 -63.94 -39.85 67.96
N GLU A 244 -64.02 -40.97 68.68
CA GLU A 244 -64.30 -41.00 70.12
C GLU A 244 -62.98 -40.83 70.91
N LEU A 245 -62.89 -39.77 71.70
CA LEU A 245 -61.81 -39.49 72.64
C LEU A 245 -62.26 -39.88 74.05
N ALA A 246 -61.60 -40.85 74.67
CA ALA A 246 -61.79 -41.15 76.09
C ALA A 246 -61.39 -39.95 76.96
N GLY A 247 -61.92 -39.86 78.19
CA GLY A 247 -61.55 -38.80 79.13
C GLY A 247 -60.04 -38.75 79.39
N GLY A 248 -59.43 -37.58 79.20
CA GLY A 248 -57.97 -37.37 79.25
C GLY A 248 -57.20 -37.73 77.98
N ALA A 249 -57.86 -38.10 76.89
CA ALA A 249 -57.21 -38.39 75.60
C ALA A 249 -57.10 -37.16 74.68
N SER A 250 -56.11 -37.16 73.79
CA SER A 250 -55.88 -36.10 72.81
C SER A 250 -55.59 -36.67 71.42
N CYS A 251 -55.93 -35.92 70.37
CA CYS A 251 -55.56 -36.23 69.00
C CYS A 251 -54.98 -34.99 68.28
N SER A 252 -54.16 -35.19 67.25
CA SER A 252 -53.59 -34.09 66.47
C SER A 252 -53.38 -34.43 65.00
N PHE A 253 -53.32 -33.39 64.15
CA PHE A 253 -53.02 -33.50 62.72
C PHE A 253 -52.37 -32.21 62.19
N GLU A 254 -51.81 -32.27 60.97
CA GLU A 254 -51.05 -31.18 60.36
C GLU A 254 -51.58 -30.81 58.96
N LEU A 255 -51.38 -29.55 58.55
CA LEU A 255 -51.67 -29.04 57.22
C LEU A 255 -50.55 -28.10 56.75
N VAL A 256 -49.87 -28.45 55.66
CA VAL A 256 -48.86 -27.58 55.03
C VAL A 256 -49.50 -26.68 53.98
N LYS A 257 -49.14 -25.38 54.00
CA LYS A 257 -49.53 -24.38 53.01
C LYS A 257 -48.38 -23.44 52.70
N THR A 258 -48.11 -23.22 51.42
CA THR A 258 -47.29 -22.11 50.94
C THR A 258 -48.05 -20.79 51.14
N LEU A 259 -47.44 -19.83 51.83
CA LEU A 259 -47.97 -18.49 52.05
C LEU A 259 -47.01 -17.47 51.43
N SER A 260 -47.57 -16.43 50.80
CA SER A 260 -46.88 -15.24 50.29
C SER A 260 -47.78 -14.02 50.51
N GLY A 261 -47.19 -12.83 50.65
CA GLY A 261 -47.91 -11.61 51.00
C GLY A 261 -46.99 -10.55 51.60
N SER A 262 -47.41 -9.28 51.57
CA SER A 262 -46.57 -8.13 51.96
C SER A 262 -46.21 -8.10 53.45
N ILE A 263 -45.04 -7.55 53.78
CA ILE A 263 -44.49 -7.42 55.14
C ILE A 263 -45.45 -6.82 56.20
N ASP A 264 -46.29 -5.85 55.80
CA ASP A 264 -47.29 -5.19 56.68
C ASP A 264 -48.55 -6.04 56.94
N THR A 265 -48.64 -7.24 56.35
CA THR A 265 -49.77 -8.16 56.52
C THR A 265 -49.42 -9.34 57.41
N THR A 266 -50.43 -9.92 58.06
CA THR A 266 -50.28 -11.17 58.82
C THR A 266 -51.37 -12.14 58.42
N HIS A 267 -50.98 -13.40 58.21
CA HIS A 267 -51.90 -14.48 57.92
C HIS A 267 -52.36 -15.11 59.25
N THR A 268 -53.44 -14.58 59.82
CA THR A 268 -54.08 -15.10 61.04
C THR A 268 -55.25 -16.01 60.69
N ASN A 269 -55.36 -17.14 61.40
CA ASN A 269 -56.37 -18.15 61.10
C ASN A 269 -56.76 -18.98 62.35
N THR A 270 -58.04 -18.99 62.70
CA THR A 270 -58.61 -19.75 63.84
C THR A 270 -59.04 -21.17 63.45
N PHE A 271 -58.85 -22.14 64.34
CA PHE A 271 -59.37 -23.50 64.26
C PHE A 271 -60.36 -23.75 65.41
N THR A 272 -61.47 -24.43 65.12
CA THR A 272 -62.53 -24.78 66.07
C THR A 272 -62.82 -26.27 65.97
N ALA A 273 -62.90 -26.94 67.12
CA ALA A 273 -63.38 -28.32 67.22
C ALA A 273 -64.63 -28.38 68.10
N GLU A 274 -65.54 -29.29 67.76
CA GLU A 274 -66.76 -29.58 68.52
C GLU A 274 -66.85 -31.08 68.78
N GLY A 275 -67.49 -31.46 69.89
CA GLY A 275 -67.83 -32.85 70.19
C GLY A 275 -69.08 -33.00 71.04
N GLU A 276 -69.56 -34.23 71.18
CA GLU A 276 -70.77 -34.63 71.89
C GLU A 276 -70.53 -35.92 72.70
N ASP A 277 -71.07 -36.03 73.91
CA ASP A 277 -70.96 -37.23 74.76
C ASP A 277 -72.05 -38.28 74.45
N SER A 278 -72.14 -39.34 75.26
CA SER A 278 -73.14 -40.41 75.09
C SER A 278 -74.59 -39.98 75.37
N ASP A 279 -74.77 -38.88 76.08
CA ASP A 279 -76.04 -38.44 76.65
C ASP A 279 -76.60 -37.20 75.92
N GLY A 280 -75.83 -36.66 74.97
CA GLY A 280 -76.20 -35.60 74.02
C GLY A 280 -75.72 -34.22 74.43
N ASN A 281 -74.81 -34.12 75.41
CA ASN A 281 -74.21 -32.85 75.80
C ASN A 281 -73.07 -32.49 74.83
N SER A 282 -73.15 -31.31 74.22
CA SER A 282 -72.12 -30.81 73.31
C SER A 282 -71.15 -29.82 73.95
N VAL A 283 -69.92 -29.82 73.45
CA VAL A 283 -68.85 -28.91 73.87
C VAL A 283 -68.02 -28.48 72.65
N SER A 284 -67.48 -27.26 72.69
CA SER A 284 -66.66 -26.69 71.63
C SER A 284 -65.56 -25.81 72.18
N ASP A 285 -64.42 -25.78 71.48
CA ASP A 285 -63.31 -24.86 71.77
C ASP A 285 -62.56 -24.44 70.50
N SER A 286 -61.79 -23.36 70.56
CA SER A 286 -61.09 -22.79 69.42
C SER A 286 -59.81 -22.03 69.77
N ASP A 287 -58.79 -22.16 68.93
CA ASP A 287 -57.49 -21.49 69.05
C ASP A 287 -57.01 -20.96 67.70
N ASP A 288 -56.16 -19.94 67.69
CA ASP A 288 -55.65 -19.31 66.46
C ASP A 288 -54.12 -19.36 66.31
N ALA A 289 -53.67 -19.18 65.07
CA ALA A 289 -52.26 -19.07 64.75
C ALA A 289 -52.06 -17.99 63.68
N SER A 290 -50.95 -17.27 63.80
CA SER A 290 -50.56 -16.20 62.88
C SER A 290 -49.21 -16.49 62.22
N VAL A 291 -49.02 -15.98 61.01
CA VAL A 291 -47.74 -15.95 60.30
C VAL A 291 -47.50 -14.53 59.81
N SER A 292 -46.32 -13.97 60.08
CA SER A 292 -45.88 -12.69 59.52
C SER A 292 -45.01 -12.87 58.28
N PHE A 293 -44.97 -11.88 57.41
CA PHE A 293 -44.03 -11.87 56.29
C PHE A 293 -42.74 -11.10 56.65
N THR A 294 -41.65 -11.41 55.98
CA THR A 294 -40.35 -10.71 56.14
C THR A 294 -39.85 -10.22 54.81
N ASP A 295 -39.32 -8.99 54.83
CA ASP A 295 -38.64 -8.28 53.74
C ASP A 295 -37.66 -9.18 52.97
N VAL A 296 -37.68 -9.09 51.64
CA VAL A 296 -36.69 -9.74 50.76
C VAL A 296 -35.95 -8.67 49.97
N ALA A 297 -34.73 -8.39 50.38
CA ALA A 297 -33.89 -7.37 49.73
C ALA A 297 -33.71 -7.63 48.22
N PRO A 298 -33.77 -6.57 47.38
CA PRO A 298 -33.57 -6.68 45.93
C PRO A 298 -32.12 -7.00 45.54
N GLU A 299 -31.95 -7.62 44.37
CA GLU A 299 -30.66 -8.04 43.81
C GLU A 299 -30.66 -7.82 42.28
N ILE A 300 -29.94 -6.77 41.85
CA ILE A 300 -29.75 -6.40 40.44
C ILE A 300 -28.33 -6.74 39.99
N ASP A 301 -28.17 -7.08 38.72
CA ASP A 301 -26.89 -7.27 38.04
C ASP A 301 -26.84 -6.43 36.75
N ILE A 302 -25.65 -6.01 36.33
CA ILE A 302 -25.39 -5.38 35.04
C ILE A 302 -24.15 -5.99 34.40
N THR A 303 -24.23 -6.30 33.12
CA THR A 303 -23.07 -6.69 32.30
C THR A 303 -22.86 -5.66 31.19
N LYS A 304 -21.64 -5.15 31.08
CA LYS A 304 -21.19 -4.19 30.08
C LYS A 304 -20.08 -4.81 29.23
N THR A 305 -20.29 -4.87 27.92
CA THR A 305 -19.29 -5.40 26.98
C THR A 305 -18.98 -4.39 25.88
N ALA A 306 -17.75 -4.39 25.37
CA ALA A 306 -17.33 -3.56 24.25
C ALA A 306 -16.91 -4.44 23.06
N ASP A 307 -17.53 -4.20 21.90
CA ASP A 307 -17.18 -4.87 20.64
C ASP A 307 -16.82 -3.83 19.56
N PRO A 308 -15.57 -3.81 19.04
CA PRO A 308 -14.43 -4.64 19.46
C PRO A 308 -13.79 -4.14 20.77
N SER A 309 -13.18 -5.07 21.53
CA SER A 309 -12.41 -4.76 22.76
C SER A 309 -10.98 -4.26 22.50
N ASN A 310 -10.61 -4.14 21.22
CA ASN A 310 -9.35 -3.59 20.74
C ASN A 310 -9.62 -2.79 19.47
N VAL A 311 -9.03 -1.61 19.36
CA VAL A 311 -9.12 -0.74 18.19
C VAL A 311 -7.74 -0.20 17.84
N ALA A 312 -7.52 0.13 16.57
CA ALA A 312 -6.38 0.93 16.15
C ALA A 312 -6.35 2.26 16.93
N GLU A 313 -5.18 2.74 17.32
CA GLU A 313 -5.05 4.01 18.05
C GLU A 313 -5.57 5.23 17.26
N THR A 314 -5.46 5.17 15.93
CA THR A 314 -6.03 6.13 14.96
C THR A 314 -7.56 6.24 15.09
N GLY A 315 -8.19 5.18 15.59
CA GLY A 315 -9.55 5.14 16.07
C GLY A 315 -10.49 4.25 15.26
N ALA A 316 -11.55 3.78 15.93
CA ALA A 316 -12.66 3.05 15.33
C ALA A 316 -13.92 3.16 16.19
N ASP A 317 -15.06 2.84 15.58
CA ASP A 317 -16.35 2.78 16.29
C ASP A 317 -16.42 1.51 17.16
N VAL A 318 -16.69 1.70 18.45
CA VAL A 318 -16.89 0.61 19.43
C VAL A 318 -18.33 0.63 19.91
N THR A 319 -18.98 -0.53 19.88
CA THR A 319 -20.34 -0.70 20.41
C THR A 319 -20.28 -1.27 21.82
N PHE A 320 -20.73 -0.47 22.79
CA PHE A 320 -20.98 -0.90 24.16
C PHE A 320 -22.37 -1.53 24.24
N THR A 321 -22.46 -2.73 24.82
CA THR A 321 -23.72 -3.43 25.10
C THR A 321 -23.91 -3.54 26.59
N PHE A 322 -25.04 -3.04 27.09
CA PHE A 322 -25.44 -3.05 28.50
C PHE A 322 -26.59 -4.04 28.66
N THR A 323 -26.44 -5.03 29.53
CA THR A 323 -27.49 -6.00 29.87
C THR A 323 -27.77 -5.91 31.36
N ILE A 324 -29.00 -5.58 31.73
CA ILE A 324 -29.41 -5.44 33.14
C ILE A 324 -30.34 -6.60 33.48
N SER A 325 -30.09 -7.28 34.58
CA SER A 325 -30.83 -8.47 35.01
C SER A 325 -31.27 -8.35 36.46
N ASN A 326 -32.54 -8.59 36.74
CA ASN A 326 -33.01 -8.85 38.10
C ASN A 326 -32.65 -10.30 38.44
N THR A 327 -31.71 -10.48 39.36
CA THR A 327 -31.25 -11.78 39.87
C THR A 327 -31.93 -12.17 41.18
N GLY A 328 -32.64 -11.23 41.81
CA GLY A 328 -33.41 -11.41 43.04
C GLY A 328 -34.72 -12.20 42.89
N LEU A 329 -35.50 -12.21 43.98
CA LEU A 329 -36.77 -12.94 44.10
C LEU A 329 -38.01 -12.04 44.07
N VAL A 330 -37.82 -10.72 44.04
CA VAL A 330 -38.87 -9.69 44.02
C VAL A 330 -38.80 -8.90 42.71
N SER A 331 -39.85 -8.16 42.36
CA SER A 331 -39.88 -7.27 41.18
C SER A 331 -39.22 -5.93 41.50
N GLU A 332 -38.39 -5.43 40.59
CA GLU A 332 -37.55 -4.25 40.79
C GLU A 332 -37.71 -3.27 39.62
N THR A 333 -37.74 -1.97 39.90
CA THR A 333 -37.84 -0.91 38.88
C THR A 333 -36.51 -0.17 38.76
N ILE A 334 -35.98 -0.04 37.54
CA ILE A 334 -34.76 0.73 37.27
C ILE A 334 -35.01 2.22 37.59
N THR A 335 -34.28 2.78 38.55
CA THR A 335 -34.44 4.17 39.01
C THR A 335 -33.38 5.12 38.47
N SER A 336 -32.19 4.61 38.12
CA SER A 336 -31.12 5.39 37.48
C SER A 336 -30.20 4.51 36.64
N LEU A 337 -29.74 5.03 35.51
CA LEU A 337 -28.69 4.45 34.68
C LEU A 337 -27.62 5.52 34.42
N THR A 338 -26.41 5.26 34.88
CA THR A 338 -25.28 6.19 34.78
C THR A 338 -24.02 5.49 34.30
N ASP A 339 -23.13 6.28 33.72
CA ASP A 339 -21.91 5.85 33.06
C ASP A 339 -20.82 6.90 33.32
N ASP A 340 -19.60 6.49 33.64
CA ASP A 340 -18.54 7.43 34.03
C ASP A 340 -17.94 8.21 32.85
N VAL A 341 -18.10 7.70 31.62
CA VAL A 341 -17.70 8.36 30.37
C VAL A 341 -18.89 9.07 29.70
N PHE A 342 -20.03 8.40 29.59
CA PHE A 342 -21.19 8.86 28.83
C PHE A 342 -22.21 9.65 29.65
N GLY A 343 -22.12 9.64 30.99
CA GLY A 343 -23.04 10.34 31.87
C GLY A 343 -24.35 9.57 32.09
N THR A 344 -25.51 10.23 31.94
CA THR A 344 -26.80 9.55 32.10
C THR A 344 -27.16 8.77 30.84
N LEU A 345 -27.49 7.49 30.99
CA LEU A 345 -27.92 6.63 29.88
C LEU A 345 -29.45 6.65 29.78
N ASP A 346 -29.98 7.13 28.65
CA ASP A 346 -31.43 7.16 28.39
C ASP A 346 -32.04 5.75 28.25
N GLY A 347 -31.21 4.75 27.92
CA GLY A 347 -31.65 3.40 27.61
C GLY A 347 -32.41 3.31 26.29
N ASP A 348 -33.22 2.26 26.12
CA ASP A 348 -34.03 2.06 24.92
C ASP A 348 -35.53 1.81 25.18
N ALA A 349 -36.23 1.18 24.23
CA ALA A 349 -37.65 0.88 24.36
C ALA A 349 -37.95 -0.13 25.48
N ASP A 350 -37.08 -1.12 25.73
CA ASP A 350 -37.27 -2.14 26.76
C ASP A 350 -36.38 -1.94 27.99
N CYS A 351 -35.21 -1.30 27.84
CA CYS A 351 -34.24 -1.15 28.92
C CYS A 351 -33.92 0.32 29.23
N LYS A 352 -34.75 0.98 30.04
CA LYS A 352 -34.59 2.39 30.45
C LYS A 352 -35.00 2.63 31.90
N VAL A 353 -34.72 3.83 32.41
CA VAL A 353 -35.26 4.28 33.71
C VAL A 353 -36.80 4.22 33.69
N GLY A 354 -37.36 3.56 34.71
CA GLY A 354 -38.78 3.25 34.82
C GLY A 354 -39.21 1.90 34.22
N THR A 355 -38.29 1.09 33.69
CA THR A 355 -38.57 -0.33 33.37
C THR A 355 -38.68 -1.13 34.67
N GLU A 356 -39.78 -1.86 34.83
CA GLU A 356 -39.98 -2.87 35.88
C GLU A 356 -39.51 -4.25 35.38
N LEU A 357 -38.58 -4.87 36.10
CA LEU A 357 -38.05 -6.20 35.86
C LEU A 357 -38.62 -7.15 36.92
N ALA A 358 -39.39 -8.15 36.47
CA ALA A 358 -39.78 -9.27 37.33
C ALA A 358 -38.56 -10.13 37.71
N ALA A 359 -38.66 -10.89 38.80
CA ALA A 359 -37.62 -11.81 39.25
C ALA A 359 -37.13 -12.73 38.12
N GLY A 360 -35.82 -12.70 37.82
CA GLY A 360 -35.19 -13.44 36.73
C GLY A 360 -35.38 -12.87 35.32
N ALA A 361 -35.93 -11.66 35.17
CA ALA A 361 -36.04 -10.96 33.88
C ALA A 361 -34.82 -10.06 33.61
N SER A 362 -34.50 -9.87 32.34
CA SER A 362 -33.43 -8.97 31.89
C SER A 362 -33.85 -8.14 30.69
N CYS A 363 -33.18 -7.00 30.51
CA CYS A 363 -33.30 -6.11 29.36
C CYS A 363 -31.90 -5.72 28.85
N SER A 364 -31.78 -5.23 27.61
CA SER A 364 -30.47 -4.79 27.10
C SER A 364 -30.55 -3.73 26.01
N PHE A 365 -29.58 -2.82 26.01
CA PHE A 365 -29.44 -1.77 24.99
C PHE A 365 -27.98 -1.60 24.56
N THR A 366 -27.75 -0.84 23.49
CA THR A 366 -26.42 -0.56 22.96
C THR A 366 -26.16 0.91 22.73
N LEU A 367 -24.88 1.31 22.79
CA LEU A 367 -24.39 2.64 22.45
C LEU A 367 -23.08 2.50 21.67
N THR A 368 -22.97 3.15 20.51
CA THR A 368 -21.76 3.14 19.68
C THR A 368 -21.06 4.49 19.75
N GLU A 369 -19.77 4.50 20.09
CA GLU A 369 -18.93 5.71 20.15
C GLU A 369 -17.62 5.49 19.39
N SER A 370 -17.09 6.55 18.78
CA SER A 370 -15.83 6.50 18.02
C SER A 370 -14.64 6.80 18.93
N LEU A 371 -13.88 5.77 19.30
CA LEU A 371 -12.78 5.87 20.24
C LEU A 371 -11.44 5.97 19.52
N LYS A 372 -10.54 6.82 20.05
CA LYS A 372 -9.13 6.95 19.63
C LYS A 372 -8.26 7.23 20.86
N GLY A 373 -6.99 6.84 20.79
CA GLY A 373 -6.05 6.89 21.93
C GLY A 373 -4.60 6.86 21.46
N ALA A 374 -3.69 6.56 22.38
CA ALA A 374 -2.28 6.27 22.04
C ALA A 374 -2.01 4.76 22.20
N ALA A 375 -1.11 4.20 21.40
CA ALA A 375 -0.69 2.80 21.46
C ALA A 375 -0.46 2.30 22.90
N GLY A 376 -0.99 1.11 23.21
CA GLY A 376 -0.82 0.45 24.49
C GLY A 376 -1.59 1.08 25.66
N THR A 377 -2.31 2.19 25.45
CA THR A 377 -3.25 2.73 26.46
C THR A 377 -4.61 2.03 26.42
N THR A 378 -5.42 2.24 27.46
CA THR A 378 -6.75 1.63 27.60
C THR A 378 -7.81 2.66 27.91
N HIS A 379 -8.97 2.53 27.29
CA HIS A 379 -10.20 3.22 27.65
C HIS A 379 -11.07 2.28 28.49
N THR A 380 -11.05 2.46 29.81
CA THR A 380 -11.99 1.82 30.74
C THR A 380 -13.24 2.65 30.84
N ASN A 381 -14.39 1.99 30.87
CA ASN A 381 -15.69 2.65 30.85
C ASN A 381 -16.68 1.87 31.74
N VAL A 382 -17.17 2.46 32.82
CA VAL A 382 -17.96 1.83 33.89
C VAL A 382 -19.42 2.27 33.79
N ALA A 383 -20.36 1.33 33.81
CA ALA A 383 -21.79 1.65 33.95
C ALA A 383 -22.29 1.21 35.32
N THR A 384 -23.21 1.97 35.90
CA THR A 384 -23.89 1.69 37.16
C THR A 384 -25.39 1.75 36.95
N VAL A 385 -26.10 0.69 37.35
CA VAL A 385 -27.56 0.64 37.45
C VAL A 385 -27.97 0.82 38.91
N TYR A 386 -29.06 1.54 39.12
CA TYR A 386 -29.79 1.60 40.39
C TYR A 386 -31.22 1.12 40.15
N ALA A 387 -31.74 0.30 41.07
CA ALA A 387 -33.11 -0.18 41.05
C ALA A 387 -33.73 -0.09 42.47
N GLU A 388 -35.06 -0.02 42.53
CA GLU A 388 -35.85 -0.05 43.75
C GLU A 388 -36.96 -1.11 43.64
N ASP A 389 -37.24 -1.84 44.72
CA ASP A 389 -38.42 -2.71 44.81
C ASP A 389 -39.72 -1.90 45.04
N ALA A 390 -40.86 -2.56 45.23
CA ALA A 390 -42.14 -1.87 45.43
C ALA A 390 -42.25 -1.23 46.84
N GLU A 391 -41.41 -1.67 47.76
CA GLU A 391 -41.31 -1.29 49.16
C GLU A 391 -40.38 -0.07 49.35
N GLY A 392 -39.50 0.21 48.37
CA GLY A 392 -38.58 1.34 48.33
C GLY A 392 -37.17 1.01 48.86
N ASN A 393 -36.82 -0.26 49.01
CA ASN A 393 -35.43 -0.67 49.21
C ASN A 393 -34.67 -0.47 47.89
N SER A 394 -33.46 0.10 47.96
CA SER A 394 -32.62 0.35 46.79
C SER A 394 -31.45 -0.62 46.70
N VAL A 395 -31.15 -1.05 45.48
CA VAL A 395 -29.98 -1.84 45.11
C VAL A 395 -29.24 -1.18 43.94
N ASN A 396 -27.96 -1.45 43.81
CA ASN A 396 -27.17 -1.04 42.67
C ASN A 396 -26.14 -2.11 42.27
N ALA A 397 -25.73 -2.06 41.00
CA ALA A 397 -24.64 -2.86 40.46
C ALA A 397 -23.84 -2.01 39.47
N ASP A 398 -22.54 -2.31 39.33
CA ASP A 398 -21.68 -1.72 38.32
C ASP A 398 -20.83 -2.78 37.62
N ASP A 399 -20.48 -2.51 36.36
CA ASP A 399 -19.60 -3.34 35.53
C ASP A 399 -18.81 -2.47 34.54
N ASP A 400 -17.59 -2.91 34.21
CA ASP A 400 -16.64 -2.15 33.39
C ASP A 400 -16.28 -2.84 32.07
N ALA A 401 -16.26 -2.07 30.99
CA ALA A 401 -15.76 -2.50 29.70
C ALA A 401 -14.46 -1.77 29.38
N VAL A 402 -13.44 -2.53 28.97
CA VAL A 402 -12.11 -2.01 28.62
C VAL A 402 -11.84 -2.19 27.14
N VAL A 403 -11.51 -1.09 26.47
CA VAL A 403 -11.01 -1.07 25.09
C VAL A 403 -9.52 -0.80 25.10
N THR A 404 -8.74 -1.62 24.40
CA THR A 404 -7.29 -1.48 24.25
C THR A 404 -6.94 -0.79 22.93
N PHE A 405 -6.04 0.20 22.96
CA PHE A 405 -5.54 0.83 21.75
C PHE A 405 -4.31 0.08 21.23
N MET A 406 -4.44 -0.47 20.03
CA MET A 406 -3.36 -1.17 19.33
C MET A 406 -2.55 -0.21 18.47
N ASP A 407 -1.24 -0.37 18.59
CA ASP A 407 -0.18 0.24 17.78
C ASP A 407 -0.40 -0.03 16.27
N VAL A 408 -0.31 1.00 15.45
CA VAL A 408 -0.50 0.94 14.00
C VAL A 408 0.82 1.22 13.29
N LEU A 409 1.58 0.14 13.06
CA LEU A 409 2.89 0.21 12.41
C LEU A 409 2.88 1.04 11.10
N PRO A 410 3.90 1.89 10.89
CA PRO A 410 4.00 2.74 9.72
C PRO A 410 4.30 1.92 8.47
N VAL A 411 3.86 2.44 7.32
CA VAL A 411 4.16 1.85 6.01
C VAL A 411 4.49 2.99 5.05
N ILE A 412 5.61 2.86 4.37
CA ILE A 412 5.99 3.75 3.26
C ILE A 412 6.10 2.93 1.98
N THR A 413 6.04 3.63 0.85
CA THR A 413 6.31 3.05 -0.46
C THR A 413 7.22 3.99 -1.23
N VAL A 414 8.30 3.44 -1.76
CA VAL A 414 9.29 4.14 -2.55
C VAL A 414 9.06 3.82 -4.02
N THR A 415 9.17 4.83 -4.89
CA THR A 415 9.32 4.60 -6.32
C THR A 415 10.51 5.37 -6.86
N LYS A 416 11.24 4.74 -7.78
CA LYS A 416 12.45 5.28 -8.40
C LYS A 416 12.37 5.11 -9.90
N THR A 417 12.59 6.19 -10.63
CA THR A 417 12.64 6.15 -12.11
C THR A 417 13.90 6.81 -12.63
N ALA A 418 14.37 6.37 -13.80
CA ALA A 418 15.50 6.96 -14.50
C ALA A 418 15.04 7.48 -15.87
N SER A 419 15.50 8.68 -16.24
CA SER A 419 15.17 9.32 -17.52
C SER A 419 16.42 9.98 -18.12
N PRO A 420 16.87 9.59 -19.33
CA PRO A 420 16.37 8.47 -20.14
C PRO A 420 16.75 7.10 -19.54
N THR A 421 16.01 6.04 -19.89
CA THR A 421 16.29 4.65 -19.48
C THR A 421 17.40 3.97 -20.29
N SER A 422 17.94 4.65 -21.30
CA SER A 422 19.13 4.21 -22.03
C SER A 422 19.93 5.40 -22.55
N ILE A 423 21.26 5.24 -22.53
CA ILE A 423 22.24 6.22 -23.03
C ILE A 423 23.34 5.47 -23.81
N LEU A 424 24.21 6.19 -24.52
CA LEU A 424 25.43 5.60 -25.05
C LEU A 424 26.42 5.29 -23.92
N TYR A 425 27.16 4.19 -24.05
CA TYR A 425 28.15 3.76 -23.06
C TYR A 425 29.25 4.80 -22.78
N THR A 426 29.57 5.63 -23.78
CA THR A 426 30.55 6.73 -23.71
C THR A 426 30.14 7.84 -22.74
N GLY A 427 28.85 8.04 -22.49
CA GLY A 427 28.36 9.03 -21.53
C GLY A 427 26.97 9.57 -21.84
N GLY A 428 26.24 9.94 -20.79
CA GLY A 428 24.98 10.69 -20.89
C GLY A 428 24.50 11.19 -19.53
N GLU A 429 23.81 12.33 -19.51
CA GLU A 429 23.08 12.77 -18.30
C GLU A 429 21.83 11.92 -18.11
N VAL A 430 21.64 11.44 -16.89
CA VAL A 430 20.42 10.77 -16.43
C VAL A 430 19.88 11.51 -15.23
N THR A 431 18.56 11.74 -15.25
CA THR A 431 17.80 12.21 -14.09
C THR A 431 17.19 11.00 -13.41
N PHE A 432 17.53 10.77 -12.15
CA PHE A 432 16.79 9.88 -11.27
C PHE A 432 15.73 10.69 -10.52
N THR A 433 14.49 10.22 -10.54
CA THR A 433 13.38 10.80 -9.77
C THR A 433 12.99 9.80 -8.69
N PHE A 434 12.96 10.25 -7.44
CA PHE A 434 12.64 9.44 -6.26
C PHE A 434 11.38 10.00 -5.61
N THR A 435 10.41 9.14 -5.35
CA THR A 435 9.17 9.50 -4.64
C THR A 435 9.03 8.62 -3.41
N VAL A 436 8.78 9.24 -2.25
CA VAL A 436 8.46 8.57 -0.99
C VAL A 436 7.01 8.87 -0.65
N THR A 437 6.17 7.84 -0.60
CA THR A 437 4.74 7.93 -0.25
C THR A 437 4.49 7.30 1.11
N ASN A 438 3.76 7.98 1.99
CA ASN A 438 3.20 7.33 3.18
C ASN A 438 1.96 6.53 2.77
N SER A 439 2.11 5.21 2.70
CA SER A 439 1.03 4.27 2.35
C SER A 439 0.36 3.64 3.58
N GLY A 440 0.78 4.04 4.79
CA GLY A 440 0.19 3.65 6.07
C GLY A 440 -1.00 4.51 6.49
N LEU A 441 -1.44 4.31 7.75
CA LEU A 441 -2.56 5.04 8.36
C LEU A 441 -2.14 6.08 9.41
N VAL A 442 -0.86 6.09 9.79
CA VAL A 442 -0.26 7.04 10.74
C VAL A 442 0.67 8.02 10.00
N PRO A 443 0.82 9.29 10.45
CA PRO A 443 1.85 10.18 9.92
C PRO A 443 3.25 9.61 10.15
N VAL A 444 4.17 9.86 9.21
CA VAL A 444 5.57 9.39 9.30
C VAL A 444 6.53 10.53 9.00
N THR A 445 7.68 10.55 9.68
CA THR A 445 8.78 11.49 9.45
C THR A 445 9.95 10.78 8.80
N ILE A 446 10.46 11.29 7.68
CA ILE A 446 11.63 10.73 6.99
C ILE A 446 12.89 10.87 7.86
N THR A 447 13.65 9.79 8.03
CA THR A 447 14.85 9.71 8.88
C THR A 447 16.14 9.38 8.13
N ASP A 448 16.07 8.64 7.02
CA ASP A 448 17.20 8.40 6.12
C ASP A 448 16.72 8.35 4.66
N LEU A 449 17.55 8.88 3.77
CA LEU A 449 17.40 8.81 2.31
C LEU A 449 18.77 8.36 1.78
N SER A 450 18.89 7.10 1.36
CA SER A 450 20.16 6.53 0.95
C SER A 450 20.09 5.78 -0.37
N ASP A 451 21.20 5.80 -1.10
CA ASP A 451 21.32 5.25 -2.44
C ASP A 451 22.62 4.45 -2.57
N ASP A 452 22.55 3.32 -3.27
CA ASP A 452 23.65 2.35 -3.35
C ASP A 452 24.84 2.81 -4.21
N LYS A 453 24.65 3.84 -5.06
CA LYS A 453 25.71 4.47 -5.86
C LYS A 453 26.05 5.87 -5.37
N PHE A 454 25.07 6.63 -4.89
CA PHE A 454 25.23 8.04 -4.54
C PHE A 454 25.44 8.29 -3.04
N GLY A 455 25.22 7.26 -2.19
CA GLY A 455 25.31 7.38 -0.73
C GLY A 455 24.10 8.06 -0.12
N THR A 456 24.27 8.74 1.02
CA THR A 456 23.19 9.51 1.64
C THR A 456 22.81 10.71 0.77
N LEU A 457 21.54 10.81 0.41
CA LEU A 457 20.94 11.90 -0.34
C LEU A 457 20.35 12.92 0.64
N THR A 458 20.47 14.21 0.34
CA THR A 458 19.90 15.27 1.20
C THR A 458 18.41 15.51 0.95
N GLY A 459 17.88 15.07 -0.19
CA GLY A 459 16.56 15.49 -0.67
C GLY A 459 16.55 16.91 -1.22
N ASP A 460 15.35 17.46 -1.36
CA ASP A 460 15.06 18.88 -1.64
C ASP A 460 14.06 19.45 -0.62
N GLU A 461 13.59 20.70 -0.82
CA GLU A 461 12.70 21.40 0.12
C GLU A 461 11.34 20.71 0.34
N ASP A 462 10.90 19.87 -0.60
CA ASP A 462 9.66 19.09 -0.48
C ASP A 462 9.92 17.70 0.15
N CYS A 463 11.14 17.15 0.03
CA CYS A 463 11.44 15.75 0.37
C CYS A 463 12.83 15.55 1.02
N GLU A 464 13.07 16.15 2.19
CA GLU A 464 14.31 16.01 2.97
C GLU A 464 14.15 15.19 4.27
N VAL A 465 15.27 14.85 4.92
CA VAL A 465 15.26 14.21 6.25
C VAL A 465 14.65 15.16 7.27
N GLY A 466 13.56 14.74 7.91
CA GLY A 466 12.72 15.58 8.77
C GLY A 466 11.36 15.97 8.16
N THR A 467 11.10 15.70 6.88
CA THR A 467 9.78 15.88 6.27
C THR A 467 8.75 14.94 6.91
N GLU A 468 7.65 15.49 7.40
CA GLU A 468 6.48 14.74 7.91
C GLU A 468 5.46 14.53 6.78
N LEU A 469 5.19 13.26 6.45
CA LEU A 469 4.19 12.84 5.48
C LEU A 469 2.92 12.34 6.20
N ALA A 470 1.81 13.04 5.99
CA ALA A 470 0.49 12.56 6.40
C ALA A 470 0.09 11.28 5.64
N PRO A 471 -0.85 10.46 6.16
CA PRO A 471 -1.35 9.27 5.46
C PRO A 471 -1.83 9.57 4.05
N GLY A 472 -1.28 8.86 3.05
CA GLY A 472 -1.57 9.06 1.63
C GLY A 472 -0.90 10.28 0.98
N ALA A 473 -0.02 11.00 1.68
CA ALA A 473 0.82 12.04 1.09
C ALA A 473 2.13 11.45 0.54
N ASP A 474 2.68 12.11 -0.48
CA ASP A 474 3.99 11.81 -1.04
C ASP A 474 4.88 13.06 -1.13
N CYS A 475 6.18 12.84 -1.17
CA CYS A 475 7.17 13.83 -1.59
C CYS A 475 8.06 13.25 -2.68
N THR A 476 8.59 14.11 -3.55
CA THR A 476 9.37 13.71 -4.72
C THR A 476 10.53 14.66 -4.95
N PHE A 477 11.74 14.14 -5.23
CA PHE A 477 12.91 14.94 -5.62
C PHE A 477 13.66 14.33 -6.82
N GLU A 478 14.53 15.13 -7.45
CA GLU A 478 15.37 14.70 -8.59
C GLU A 478 16.87 14.73 -8.25
N TYR A 479 17.63 13.75 -8.75
CA TYR A 479 19.10 13.75 -8.77
C TYR A 479 19.62 13.58 -10.19
N LYS A 480 20.47 14.51 -10.64
CA LYS A 480 21.02 14.53 -12.00
C LYS A 480 22.50 14.17 -11.97
N THR A 481 22.89 13.19 -12.75
CA THR A 481 24.28 12.73 -12.84
C THR A 481 24.63 12.27 -14.25
N ALA A 482 25.91 12.32 -14.60
CA ALA A 482 26.42 11.67 -15.79
C ALA A 482 26.74 10.20 -15.48
N LEU A 483 26.26 9.29 -16.31
CA LEU A 483 26.63 7.87 -16.28
C LEU A 483 27.46 7.53 -17.53
N SER A 484 28.45 6.66 -17.35
CA SER A 484 29.24 6.03 -18.42
C SER A 484 29.74 4.67 -17.93
N GLY A 485 30.19 3.79 -18.83
CA GLY A 485 30.64 2.46 -18.46
C GLY A 485 30.87 1.54 -19.66
N GLU A 486 30.89 0.24 -19.41
CA GLU A 486 31.09 -0.77 -20.45
C GLU A 486 29.85 -0.87 -21.38
N PRO A 487 30.05 -1.04 -22.70
CA PRO A 487 28.96 -1.18 -23.66
C PRO A 487 28.11 -2.43 -23.41
N ASP A 488 26.82 -2.32 -23.74
CA ASP A 488 25.78 -3.33 -23.59
C ASP A 488 25.64 -3.88 -22.14
N THR A 489 25.98 -3.05 -21.15
CA THR A 489 25.74 -3.32 -19.72
C THR A 489 24.56 -2.50 -19.17
N VAL A 490 24.03 -2.90 -18.01
CA VAL A 490 22.95 -2.20 -17.32
C VAL A 490 23.47 -1.61 -16.01
N HIS A 491 23.27 -0.31 -15.83
CA HIS A 491 23.51 0.38 -14.57
C HIS A 491 22.25 0.32 -13.71
N THR A 492 22.19 -0.66 -12.81
CA THR A 492 21.14 -0.75 -11.78
C THR A 492 21.50 0.12 -10.59
N ASN A 493 20.57 0.97 -10.16
CA ASN A 493 20.75 1.90 -9.05
C ASN A 493 19.58 1.81 -8.06
N THR A 494 19.87 1.51 -6.80
CA THR A 494 18.90 1.23 -5.71
C THR A 494 18.80 2.41 -4.77
N PHE A 495 17.58 2.84 -4.45
CA PHE A 495 17.28 3.86 -3.44
C PHE A 495 16.49 3.23 -2.29
N THR A 496 16.79 3.67 -1.08
CA THR A 496 16.19 3.27 0.18
C THR A 496 15.72 4.53 0.90
N ALA A 497 14.47 4.55 1.33
CA ALA A 497 13.97 5.55 2.27
C ALA A 497 13.62 4.86 3.60
N THR A 498 13.95 5.51 4.70
CA THR A 498 13.54 5.11 6.05
C THR A 498 12.74 6.24 6.69
N ALA A 499 11.63 5.91 7.33
CA ALA A 499 10.79 6.83 8.08
C ALA A 499 10.40 6.25 9.44
N ILE A 500 10.05 7.10 10.40
CA ILE A 500 9.50 6.71 11.70
C ILE A 500 8.12 7.35 11.92
N ASP A 501 7.25 6.70 12.69
CA ASP A 501 6.04 7.35 13.20
C ASP A 501 6.30 8.13 14.50
N VAL A 502 5.23 8.56 15.17
CA VAL A 502 5.31 9.31 16.44
C VAL A 502 5.64 8.43 17.66
N ASP A 503 5.59 7.10 17.50
CA ASP A 503 5.80 6.08 18.53
C ASP A 503 7.18 5.39 18.37
N GLU A 504 8.03 5.93 17.51
CA GLU A 504 9.38 5.48 17.16
C GLU A 504 9.44 4.13 16.40
N ASN A 505 8.31 3.64 15.88
CA ASN A 505 8.31 2.49 14.96
C ASN A 505 8.96 2.89 13.63
N THR A 506 9.70 1.99 13.00
CA THR A 506 10.43 2.25 11.74
C THR A 506 9.79 1.55 10.55
N ALA A 507 9.61 2.29 9.46
CA ALA A 507 9.28 1.77 8.13
C ALA A 507 10.44 2.03 7.16
N GLU A 508 10.78 1.04 6.33
CA GLU A 508 11.83 1.11 5.32
C GLU A 508 11.26 0.50 4.03
N ASP A 509 11.52 1.14 2.89
CA ASP A 509 11.22 0.58 1.56
C ASP A 509 12.29 0.96 0.54
N THR A 510 12.44 0.14 -0.50
CA THR A 510 13.52 0.24 -1.49
C THR A 510 13.04 0.02 -2.91
N ASP A 511 13.47 0.85 -3.86
CA ASP A 511 13.20 0.65 -5.29
C ASP A 511 14.45 0.83 -6.17
N THR A 512 14.43 0.20 -7.34
CA THR A 512 15.57 0.12 -8.27
C THR A 512 15.21 0.69 -9.64
N ALA A 513 16.07 1.54 -10.18
CA ALA A 513 15.98 2.01 -11.55
C ALA A 513 17.19 1.55 -12.37
N ASP A 514 16.93 1.09 -13.58
CA ASP A 514 17.94 0.60 -14.53
C ASP A 514 18.17 1.60 -15.66
N VAL A 515 19.44 1.79 -16.04
CA VAL A 515 19.85 2.51 -17.25
C VAL A 515 20.69 1.59 -18.12
N SER A 516 20.25 1.33 -19.35
CA SER A 516 21.01 0.52 -20.32
C SER A 516 22.07 1.38 -21.02
N LEU A 517 23.33 0.95 -20.95
CA LEU A 517 24.45 1.54 -21.67
C LEU A 517 24.57 0.88 -23.05
N LEU A 518 24.04 1.53 -24.09
CA LEU A 518 23.99 0.97 -25.44
C LEU A 518 25.37 1.04 -26.11
N GLY A 519 25.82 -0.07 -26.69
CA GLY A 519 26.98 -0.13 -27.58
C GLY A 519 26.74 0.57 -28.92
N SER A 520 27.83 1.05 -29.55
CA SER A 520 27.80 1.70 -30.87
C SER A 520 28.02 0.68 -32.00
N ALA A 521 27.51 0.99 -33.19
CA ALA A 521 27.83 0.26 -34.42
C ALA A 521 28.37 1.31 -35.41
N ILE A 522 29.65 1.20 -35.76
CA ILE A 522 30.36 2.20 -36.59
C ILE A 522 31.19 1.43 -37.61
N LEU A 523 30.93 1.70 -38.89
CA LEU A 523 31.72 1.22 -40.01
C LEU A 523 32.64 2.37 -40.44
N GLY A 524 33.91 2.08 -40.70
CA GLY A 524 34.84 3.02 -41.33
C GLY A 524 35.38 2.46 -42.65
N VAL A 525 35.46 3.31 -43.66
CA VAL A 525 35.98 3.02 -45.00
C VAL A 525 37.04 4.06 -45.40
N ALA A 526 38.17 3.59 -45.91
CA ALA A 526 39.17 4.43 -46.56
C ALA A 526 39.38 4.00 -48.00
N LYS A 527 39.84 4.93 -48.84
CA LYS A 527 40.24 4.66 -50.21
C LYS A 527 41.53 5.42 -50.54
N GLU A 528 42.55 4.69 -50.97
CA GLU A 528 43.85 5.23 -51.36
C GLU A 528 44.14 5.00 -52.85
N LEU A 529 44.69 6.01 -53.52
CA LEU A 529 45.27 5.86 -54.86
C LEU A 529 46.70 5.28 -54.78
N ILE A 530 46.83 3.96 -54.89
CA ILE A 530 48.13 3.25 -54.86
C ILE A 530 49.00 3.58 -56.07
N SER A 531 48.41 3.60 -57.27
CA SER A 531 49.17 3.95 -58.49
C SER A 531 48.31 4.37 -59.68
N LYS A 532 48.88 5.20 -60.54
CA LYS A 532 48.45 5.42 -61.93
C LYS A 532 49.59 5.01 -62.87
N THR A 533 49.38 4.04 -63.76
CA THR A 533 50.44 3.57 -64.68
C THR A 533 49.96 3.52 -66.13
N PRO A 534 50.77 3.92 -67.13
CA PRO A 534 50.35 3.84 -68.54
C PRO A 534 50.22 2.38 -69.01
N ALA A 535 49.02 1.97 -69.40
CA ALA A 535 48.72 0.64 -69.93
C ALA A 535 48.87 0.57 -71.45
N ALA A 536 48.44 1.63 -72.14
CA ALA A 536 48.55 1.80 -73.59
C ALA A 536 48.67 3.30 -73.96
N ALA A 537 48.79 3.61 -75.25
CA ALA A 537 48.82 4.99 -75.71
C ALA A 537 47.45 5.67 -75.47
N GLY A 538 47.38 6.55 -74.46
CA GLY A 538 46.16 7.27 -74.06
C GLY A 538 45.34 6.59 -72.95
N THR A 539 45.82 5.48 -72.38
CA THR A 539 45.07 4.67 -71.41
C THR A 539 45.95 4.28 -70.22
N TYR A 540 45.39 4.33 -69.01
CA TYR A 540 46.09 4.12 -67.75
C TYR A 540 45.40 3.04 -66.91
N ASP A 541 46.18 2.18 -66.26
CA ASP A 541 45.69 1.33 -65.17
C ASP A 541 45.83 2.12 -63.86
N VAL A 542 44.69 2.31 -63.19
CA VAL A 542 44.54 3.02 -61.90
C VAL A 542 44.27 1.96 -60.83
N THR A 543 45.12 1.88 -59.82
CA THR A 543 44.99 0.94 -58.70
C THR A 543 44.57 1.70 -57.46
N TYR A 544 43.43 1.30 -56.88
CA TYR A 544 42.97 1.75 -55.57
C TYR A 544 43.11 0.63 -54.54
N GLN A 545 43.47 0.99 -53.31
CA GLN A 545 43.26 0.15 -52.13
C GLN A 545 42.08 0.72 -51.33
N ILE A 546 41.31 -0.17 -50.73
CA ILE A 546 40.15 0.16 -49.90
C ILE A 546 40.32 -0.58 -48.58
N LEU A 547 40.27 0.13 -47.47
CA LEU A 547 40.21 -0.45 -46.13
C LEU A 547 38.78 -0.36 -45.61
N VAL A 548 38.27 -1.43 -44.99
CA VAL A 548 36.97 -1.44 -44.30
C VAL A 548 37.19 -1.99 -42.89
N LYS A 549 36.76 -1.26 -41.85
CA LYS A 549 37.04 -1.57 -40.45
C LYS A 549 35.80 -1.32 -39.57
N ASN A 550 35.64 -2.13 -38.53
CA ASN A 550 34.62 -1.95 -37.51
C ASN A 550 35.16 -1.11 -36.35
N TYR A 551 34.70 0.14 -36.24
CA TYR A 551 35.02 1.06 -35.12
C TYR A 551 33.97 0.98 -33.99
N GLY A 552 32.86 0.27 -34.21
CA GLY A 552 31.81 0.09 -33.21
C GLY A 552 32.14 -0.97 -32.16
N THR A 553 31.32 -1.03 -31.12
CA THR A 553 31.35 -2.09 -30.09
C THR A 553 30.45 -3.28 -30.42
N LYS A 554 29.89 -3.35 -31.63
CA LYS A 554 29.02 -4.43 -32.11
C LYS A 554 29.56 -5.09 -33.37
N ASP A 555 29.36 -6.39 -33.52
CA ASP A 555 29.71 -7.14 -34.73
C ASP A 555 28.86 -6.66 -35.92
N LEU A 556 29.51 -6.50 -37.08
CA LEU A 556 28.91 -6.04 -38.33
C LEU A 556 28.82 -7.19 -39.33
N PHE A 557 27.68 -7.33 -39.99
CA PHE A 557 27.36 -8.39 -40.94
C PHE A 557 26.98 -7.83 -42.30
N LYS A 558 27.03 -8.68 -43.34
CA LYS A 558 26.71 -8.33 -44.73
C LYS A 558 27.54 -7.16 -45.27
N ILE A 559 28.84 -7.14 -44.95
CA ILE A 559 29.75 -6.08 -45.38
C ILE A 559 29.67 -5.92 -46.90
N GLN A 560 29.39 -4.70 -47.36
CA GLN A 560 29.25 -4.35 -48.76
C GLN A 560 29.93 -3.01 -49.02
N VAL A 561 30.55 -2.89 -50.19
CA VAL A 561 31.17 -1.65 -50.67
C VAL A 561 30.64 -1.37 -52.08
N GLU A 562 30.12 -0.17 -52.30
CA GLU A 562 29.62 0.28 -53.61
C GLU A 562 30.50 1.39 -54.20
N ASP A 563 31.00 1.19 -55.42
CA ASP A 563 31.80 2.17 -56.20
C ASP A 563 31.13 2.44 -57.54
N ASP A 564 30.81 3.72 -57.79
CA ASP A 564 30.21 4.19 -59.03
C ASP A 564 31.28 4.81 -59.95
N LEU A 565 31.97 3.94 -60.68
CA LEU A 565 32.98 4.37 -61.65
C LEU A 565 32.36 5.15 -62.82
N ALA A 566 31.06 4.99 -63.10
CA ALA A 566 30.36 5.74 -64.15
C ALA A 566 30.09 7.22 -63.77
N THR A 567 29.94 7.54 -62.48
CA THR A 567 29.91 8.94 -62.01
C THR A 567 31.31 9.50 -61.80
N THR A 568 32.26 8.66 -61.36
CA THR A 568 33.68 9.02 -61.26
C THR A 568 34.26 9.40 -62.63
N PHE A 569 34.00 8.59 -63.66
CA PHE A 569 34.54 8.71 -65.02
C PHE A 569 33.44 8.90 -66.07
N PRO A 570 32.78 10.08 -66.11
CA PRO A 570 31.69 10.32 -67.05
C PRO A 570 32.19 10.43 -68.50
N ALA A 571 31.33 10.02 -69.44
CA ALA A 571 31.57 10.16 -70.87
C ALA A 571 31.91 11.64 -71.23
N PRO A 572 32.87 11.89 -72.14
CA PRO A 572 33.52 10.93 -73.03
C PRO A 572 34.72 10.16 -72.46
N THR A 573 35.03 10.27 -71.15
CA THR A 573 35.99 9.36 -70.51
C THR A 573 35.45 7.93 -70.55
N LEU A 574 36.30 6.97 -70.89
CA LEU A 574 35.96 5.54 -70.90
C LEU A 574 36.71 4.83 -69.79
N PHE A 575 36.10 3.81 -69.18
CA PHE A 575 36.75 2.95 -68.21
C PHE A 575 36.33 1.48 -68.39
N SER A 576 37.10 0.57 -67.80
CA SER A 576 36.73 -0.83 -67.61
C SER A 576 37.42 -1.40 -66.38
N VAL A 577 36.72 -2.25 -65.63
CA VAL A 577 37.30 -2.94 -64.46
C VAL A 577 38.26 -4.03 -64.95
N VAL A 578 39.49 -4.04 -64.41
CA VAL A 578 40.52 -5.04 -64.71
C VAL A 578 40.47 -6.17 -63.70
N SER A 579 40.41 -5.84 -62.40
CA SER A 579 40.30 -6.80 -61.32
C SER A 579 39.74 -6.17 -60.03
N VAL A 580 39.11 -7.01 -59.21
CA VAL A 580 38.78 -6.75 -57.80
C VAL A 580 39.31 -7.94 -57.01
N GLU A 581 40.17 -7.70 -56.02
CA GLU A 581 40.83 -8.73 -55.23
C GLU A 581 40.75 -8.42 -53.73
N SER A 582 40.55 -9.43 -52.90
CA SER A 582 40.60 -9.34 -51.43
C SER A 582 40.97 -10.70 -50.85
N SER A 583 41.73 -10.72 -49.74
CA SER A 583 41.92 -11.91 -48.91
C SER A 583 40.87 -12.05 -47.81
N ASP A 584 40.16 -10.96 -47.51
CA ASP A 584 39.42 -10.76 -46.27
C ASP A 584 37.90 -10.76 -46.52
N PHE A 585 37.48 -10.37 -47.73
CA PHE A 585 36.09 -10.31 -48.16
C PHE A 585 35.82 -11.12 -49.43
N THR A 586 34.58 -11.57 -49.60
CA THR A 586 34.12 -12.29 -50.77
C THR A 586 33.77 -11.30 -51.88
N VAL A 587 34.70 -11.09 -52.83
CA VAL A 587 34.51 -10.16 -53.96
C VAL A 587 33.40 -10.58 -54.92
N SER A 588 32.70 -9.60 -55.50
CA SER A 588 31.66 -9.79 -56.52
C SER A 588 32.29 -10.11 -57.88
N SER A 589 31.79 -11.15 -58.53
CA SER A 589 32.19 -11.50 -59.91
C SER A 589 31.36 -10.79 -60.99
N THR A 590 30.38 -9.98 -60.61
CA THR A 590 29.50 -9.23 -61.53
C THR A 590 29.76 -7.73 -61.53
N TYR A 591 30.56 -7.22 -60.59
CA TYR A 591 30.95 -5.81 -60.51
C TYR A 591 31.55 -5.30 -61.83
N ASP A 592 30.97 -4.23 -62.37
CA ASP A 592 31.45 -3.54 -63.57
C ASP A 592 31.64 -2.02 -63.35
N GLY A 593 31.31 -1.50 -62.16
CA GLY A 593 31.40 -0.09 -61.80
C GLY A 593 30.39 0.82 -62.52
N SER A 594 29.38 0.26 -63.18
CA SER A 594 28.39 1.03 -63.95
C SER A 594 26.95 0.53 -63.76
N THR A 595 26.69 -0.74 -64.09
CA THR A 595 25.39 -1.40 -63.94
C THR A 595 25.34 -2.25 -62.67
N ASP A 596 26.47 -2.85 -62.27
CA ASP A 596 26.67 -3.44 -60.96
C ASP A 596 27.83 -2.73 -60.24
N LYS A 597 27.47 -2.06 -59.15
CA LYS A 597 28.36 -1.19 -58.35
C LYS A 597 28.89 -1.90 -57.10
N LYS A 598 28.41 -3.10 -56.79
CA LYS A 598 28.74 -3.83 -55.56
C LYS A 598 30.05 -4.60 -55.71
N LEU A 599 31.10 -4.14 -55.01
CA LEU A 599 32.42 -4.79 -55.02
C LEU A 599 32.40 -6.13 -54.31
N LEU A 600 31.51 -6.34 -53.35
CA LEU A 600 31.44 -7.54 -52.52
C LEU A 600 30.15 -8.34 -52.74
N ALA A 601 30.16 -9.61 -52.36
CA ALA A 601 28.97 -10.46 -52.36
C ALA A 601 27.95 -10.08 -51.27
N GLY A 602 28.34 -9.28 -50.26
CA GLY A 602 27.47 -8.87 -49.15
C GLY A 602 27.20 -9.99 -48.14
N THR A 603 28.13 -10.94 -48.01
CA THR A 603 27.98 -12.14 -47.15
C THR A 603 28.91 -12.17 -45.93
N ASP A 604 29.94 -11.34 -45.93
CA ASP A 604 31.00 -11.37 -44.93
C ASP A 604 30.63 -10.56 -43.67
N SER A 605 31.45 -10.66 -42.63
CA SER A 605 31.27 -10.01 -41.33
C SER A 605 32.59 -9.50 -40.77
N LEU A 606 32.55 -8.45 -39.96
CA LEU A 606 33.68 -7.93 -39.18
C LEU A 606 33.29 -7.94 -37.69
N LEU A 607 34.08 -8.63 -36.86
CA LEU A 607 33.95 -8.52 -35.41
C LEU A 607 34.44 -7.14 -34.94
N VAL A 608 34.15 -6.79 -33.69
CA VAL A 608 34.62 -5.55 -33.05
C VAL A 608 36.13 -5.35 -33.24
N GLY A 609 36.52 -4.23 -33.85
CA GLY A 609 37.92 -3.87 -34.12
C GLY A 609 38.59 -4.60 -35.30
N GLU A 610 37.91 -5.52 -35.99
CA GLU A 610 38.46 -6.16 -37.19
C GLU A 610 38.40 -5.25 -38.42
N SER A 611 39.31 -5.50 -39.37
CA SER A 611 39.38 -4.81 -40.65
C SER A 611 39.73 -5.76 -41.79
N GLY A 612 39.33 -5.42 -43.02
CA GLY A 612 39.70 -6.12 -44.24
C GLY A 612 39.98 -5.16 -45.39
N THR A 613 40.70 -5.64 -46.41
CA THR A 613 41.20 -4.83 -47.53
C THR A 613 40.67 -5.30 -48.88
N ILE A 614 40.45 -4.37 -49.80
CA ILE A 614 40.06 -4.66 -51.20
C ILE A 614 41.00 -3.88 -52.13
N THR A 615 41.53 -4.55 -53.15
CA THR A 615 42.29 -3.92 -54.24
C THR A 615 41.43 -3.87 -55.49
N LEU A 616 41.25 -2.67 -56.05
CA LEU A 616 40.48 -2.42 -57.27
C LEU A 616 41.41 -1.86 -58.36
N VAL A 617 41.45 -2.51 -59.53
CA VAL A 617 42.20 -2.01 -60.70
C VAL A 617 41.23 -1.62 -61.81
N VAL A 618 41.32 -0.37 -62.27
CA VAL A 618 40.46 0.21 -63.31
C VAL A 618 41.33 0.71 -64.46
N ASN A 619 41.04 0.25 -65.68
CA ASN A 619 41.67 0.75 -66.90
C ASN A 619 40.86 1.95 -67.41
N VAL A 620 41.47 3.13 -67.49
CA VAL A 620 40.82 4.41 -67.80
C VAL A 620 41.45 5.05 -69.03
N THR A 621 40.61 5.48 -69.98
CA THR A 621 40.97 6.33 -71.13
C THR A 621 40.40 7.74 -70.88
N PRO A 622 41.17 8.64 -70.23
CA PRO A 622 40.73 9.98 -69.86
C PRO A 622 40.47 10.89 -71.07
N ALA A 623 39.34 11.58 -71.06
CA ALA A 623 39.07 12.69 -72.00
C ALA A 623 39.51 14.07 -71.47
N LYS A 624 39.84 14.17 -70.18
CA LYS A 624 40.37 15.38 -69.53
C LYS A 624 41.44 15.01 -68.50
N VAL A 625 42.26 15.99 -68.13
CA VAL A 625 43.36 15.88 -67.15
C VAL A 625 42.88 15.49 -65.74
N GLY A 626 41.60 15.74 -65.41
CA GLY A 626 41.07 15.55 -64.06
C GLY A 626 41.21 16.82 -63.22
N PRO A 627 41.24 16.72 -61.87
CA PRO A 627 41.04 15.49 -61.11
C PRO A 627 39.65 14.87 -61.35
N PHE A 628 39.61 13.55 -61.33
CA PHE A 628 38.40 12.75 -61.16
C PHE A 628 38.37 12.30 -59.70
N TYR A 629 37.24 12.49 -59.04
CA TYR A 629 37.06 12.25 -57.61
C TYR A 629 36.25 10.96 -57.45
N ASN A 630 36.82 9.94 -56.80
CA ASN A 630 36.13 8.69 -56.50
C ASN A 630 35.87 8.61 -54.98
N SER A 631 34.61 8.40 -54.61
CA SER A 631 34.21 7.95 -53.28
C SER A 631 33.44 6.65 -53.40
N ILE A 632 33.59 5.78 -52.41
CA ILE A 632 32.83 4.55 -52.27
C ILE A 632 31.97 4.60 -51.02
N ASN A 633 30.86 3.87 -51.04
CA ASN A 633 29.97 3.76 -49.89
C ASN A 633 30.11 2.37 -49.26
N GLY A 634 30.59 2.30 -48.03
CA GLY A 634 30.47 1.11 -47.19
C GLY A 634 29.07 0.98 -46.62
N SER A 635 28.62 -0.26 -46.46
CA SER A 635 27.39 -0.58 -45.73
C SER A 635 27.48 -1.94 -45.03
N SER A 636 26.82 -2.06 -43.90
CA SER A 636 26.68 -3.30 -43.13
C SER A 636 25.42 -3.26 -42.26
N GLU A 637 25.08 -4.38 -41.62
CA GLU A 637 23.98 -4.49 -40.66
C GLU A 637 24.47 -5.15 -39.35
N THR A 638 23.96 -4.72 -38.20
CA THR A 638 24.14 -5.46 -36.94
C THR A 638 23.28 -6.73 -36.89
N SER A 639 23.48 -7.60 -35.89
CA SER A 639 22.60 -8.75 -35.61
C SER A 639 21.13 -8.39 -35.38
N GLU A 640 20.84 -7.16 -34.98
CA GLU A 640 19.49 -6.61 -34.80
C GLU A 640 18.87 -6.09 -36.11
N GLY A 641 19.65 -6.05 -37.21
CA GLY A 641 19.23 -5.50 -38.51
C GLY A 641 19.36 -3.97 -38.63
N THR A 642 20.05 -3.31 -37.70
CA THR A 642 20.37 -1.88 -37.83
C THR A 642 21.44 -1.71 -38.91
N SER A 643 21.10 -1.04 -40.01
CA SER A 643 22.07 -0.70 -41.05
C SER A 643 22.98 0.44 -40.61
N VAL A 644 24.27 0.31 -40.86
CA VAL A 644 25.26 1.39 -40.73
C VAL A 644 26.00 1.55 -42.06
N THR A 645 26.33 2.79 -42.39
CA THR A 645 26.91 3.17 -43.69
C THR A 645 27.99 4.19 -43.48
N ASP A 646 28.98 4.19 -44.37
CA ASP A 646 30.08 5.14 -44.33
C ASP A 646 30.55 5.49 -45.75
N VAL A 647 31.13 6.67 -45.93
CA VAL A 647 31.60 7.18 -47.23
C VAL A 647 33.11 7.34 -47.15
N SER A 648 33.85 6.71 -48.07
CA SER A 648 35.31 6.63 -47.95
C SER A 648 36.00 7.97 -47.81
N GLN A 649 36.90 8.05 -46.85
CA GLN A 649 37.94 9.06 -46.73
C GLN A 649 39.13 8.76 -47.65
N ASP A 650 39.75 9.79 -48.22
CA ASP A 650 41.01 9.70 -48.98
C ASP A 650 42.20 9.37 -48.06
N GLY A 651 42.87 8.24 -48.33
CA GLY A 651 44.04 7.75 -47.59
C GLY A 651 43.95 6.29 -47.16
N GLU A 652 44.86 5.89 -46.26
CA GLU A 652 44.94 4.54 -45.68
C GLU A 652 43.98 4.32 -44.49
N ASP A 653 43.56 5.38 -43.78
CA ASP A 653 42.73 5.29 -42.55
C ASP A 653 41.33 5.91 -42.76
N PRO A 654 40.25 5.23 -42.34
CA PRO A 654 38.90 5.78 -42.36
C PRO A 654 38.72 7.03 -41.50
N ASP A 655 39.44 7.12 -40.38
CA ASP A 655 39.27 8.12 -39.33
C ASP A 655 40.07 9.41 -39.61
N GLY A 656 40.09 9.82 -40.89
CA GLY A 656 40.73 11.05 -41.32
C GLY A 656 42.26 11.02 -41.35
N LYS A 657 42.84 12.22 -41.28
CA LYS A 657 44.29 12.44 -41.20
C LYS A 657 44.72 12.50 -39.73
N VAL A 658 46.05 12.48 -39.47
CA VAL A 658 46.64 12.49 -38.12
C VAL A 658 46.11 13.60 -37.17
N GLU A 659 45.59 14.71 -37.72
CA GLU A 659 45.03 15.83 -36.97
C GLU A 659 43.51 15.74 -36.70
N GLU A 660 42.82 14.77 -37.32
CA GLU A 660 41.36 14.60 -37.33
C GLU A 660 40.88 13.33 -36.60
N HIS A 661 41.76 12.37 -36.26
CA HIS A 661 41.37 11.14 -35.55
C HIS A 661 40.63 11.42 -34.23
N ASP A 662 39.31 11.23 -34.24
CA ASP A 662 38.45 11.27 -33.05
C ASP A 662 37.71 9.94 -32.80
N ASP A 663 38.15 8.86 -33.47
CA ASP A 663 37.55 7.52 -33.49
C ASP A 663 36.11 7.51 -34.09
N ASP A 664 35.70 8.55 -34.83
CA ASP A 664 34.43 8.65 -35.56
C ASP A 664 34.63 8.83 -37.08
N PRO A 665 34.95 7.75 -37.83
CA PRO A 665 35.15 7.82 -39.28
C PRO A 665 33.95 8.34 -40.06
N THR A 666 32.74 8.38 -39.45
CA THR A 666 31.51 8.81 -40.16
C THR A 666 31.48 10.31 -40.46
N ASN A 667 32.45 11.08 -39.93
CA ASN A 667 32.61 12.50 -40.20
C ASN A 667 33.64 12.81 -41.30
N ASN A 668 34.45 11.83 -41.73
CA ASN A 668 35.45 11.94 -42.77
C ASN A 668 34.92 11.38 -44.11
N SER A 669 35.07 12.11 -45.22
CA SER A 669 34.51 11.68 -46.53
C SER A 669 35.18 12.37 -47.73
N ASP A 670 36.46 12.76 -47.62
CA ASP A 670 37.20 13.34 -48.75
C ASP A 670 37.27 12.33 -49.91
N PRO A 671 36.88 12.69 -51.14
CA PRO A 671 36.98 11.78 -52.28
C PRO A 671 38.43 11.62 -52.77
N THR A 672 38.86 10.38 -53.01
CA THR A 672 40.18 10.05 -53.58
C THR A 672 40.36 10.68 -54.97
N PRO A 673 41.33 11.60 -55.18
CA PRO A 673 41.53 12.25 -56.46
C PRO A 673 42.48 11.46 -57.38
N VAL A 674 42.12 11.32 -58.66
CA VAL A 674 43.05 10.87 -59.71
C VAL A 674 43.12 11.88 -60.86
N SER A 675 44.35 12.28 -61.21
CA SER A 675 44.64 13.18 -62.33
C SER A 675 45.59 12.51 -63.33
N PHE A 676 45.35 12.73 -64.62
CA PHE A 676 46.14 12.20 -65.74
C PHE A 676 46.92 13.32 -66.43
N ASP A 677 48.00 12.97 -67.12
CA ASP A 677 48.88 13.97 -67.72
C ASP A 677 48.24 14.59 -68.99
N THR A 678 48.62 15.82 -69.37
CA THR A 678 48.05 16.52 -70.53
C THR A 678 48.21 15.75 -71.84
N ILE A 679 47.08 15.42 -72.47
CA ILE A 679 47.01 14.59 -73.69
C ILE A 679 47.08 15.45 -74.98
N PHE A 680 46.71 16.73 -74.84
CA PHE A 680 46.59 17.72 -75.91
C PHE A 680 47.35 19.01 -75.56
N ASN A 681 48.34 19.35 -76.37
CA ASN A 681 49.14 20.58 -76.36
C ASN A 681 48.86 21.41 -77.62
N PRO A 682 49.05 22.74 -77.60
CA PRO A 682 48.88 23.59 -78.79
C PRO A 682 49.82 23.19 -79.95
N PRO A 683 49.34 23.22 -81.22
CA PRO A 683 50.20 23.02 -82.38
C PRO A 683 51.25 24.13 -82.52
N LEU A 684 52.49 23.75 -82.82
CA LEU A 684 53.61 24.67 -83.00
C LEU A 684 53.66 25.21 -84.43
N GLY A 685 53.76 26.53 -84.59
CA GLY A 685 53.87 27.19 -85.89
C GLY A 685 55.19 27.93 -86.16
N VAL A 686 55.52 28.10 -87.44
CA VAL A 686 56.53 29.08 -87.92
C VAL A 686 55.99 29.84 -89.13
N LYS A 687 56.24 31.16 -89.19
CA LYS A 687 55.87 32.03 -90.32
C LYS A 687 57.06 32.78 -90.90
N SER A 688 57.08 32.91 -92.22
CA SER A 688 58.14 33.56 -93.00
C SER A 688 57.59 34.34 -94.20
N VAL A 689 58.43 35.18 -94.80
CA VAL A 689 58.10 35.98 -95.99
C VAL A 689 59.29 36.02 -96.94
N ASP A 690 59.07 35.75 -98.23
CA ASP A 690 60.09 35.97 -99.24
C ASP A 690 60.23 37.47 -99.52
N ALA A 691 61.33 38.04 -99.03
CA ALA A 691 61.61 39.47 -99.18
C ALA A 691 62.15 39.86 -100.57
N ALA A 692 62.48 38.89 -101.45
CA ALA A 692 63.07 39.14 -102.76
C ALA A 692 62.02 39.52 -103.84
N ALA A 693 60.78 39.03 -103.74
CA ALA A 693 59.77 39.08 -104.80
C ALA A 693 59.08 40.45 -105.07
N LYS A 694 59.72 41.58 -104.71
CA LYS A 694 59.12 42.92 -104.73
C LYS A 694 58.55 43.29 -106.13
N PRO A 695 57.31 43.84 -106.23
CA PRO A 695 56.48 44.41 -105.17
C PRO A 695 55.46 43.45 -104.53
N VAL A 696 55.48 42.16 -104.88
CA VAL A 696 54.61 41.13 -104.31
C VAL A 696 55.34 40.41 -103.17
N LEU A 697 54.67 40.18 -102.05
CA LEU A 697 55.20 39.46 -100.91
C LEU A 697 54.54 38.09 -100.86
N THR A 698 55.34 37.04 -101.00
CA THR A 698 54.90 35.66 -100.78
C THR A 698 55.10 35.32 -99.31
N TRP A 699 54.00 34.99 -98.63
CA TRP A 699 54.01 34.54 -97.25
C TRP A 699 54.00 33.01 -97.22
N SER A 700 54.64 32.43 -96.22
CA SER A 700 54.66 30.98 -96.02
C SER A 700 54.67 30.67 -94.52
N MET A 701 53.79 29.79 -94.08
CA MET A 701 53.74 29.30 -92.70
C MET A 701 53.61 27.78 -92.66
N SER A 702 54.06 27.19 -91.57
CA SER A 702 53.99 25.75 -91.32
C SER A 702 53.53 25.49 -89.89
N TRP A 703 52.59 24.56 -89.71
CA TRP A 703 52.04 24.17 -88.39
C TRP A 703 52.19 22.67 -88.17
N MET A 704 52.59 22.25 -86.96
CA MET A 704 52.78 20.84 -86.60
C MET A 704 52.18 20.49 -85.23
N ASN A 705 51.67 19.27 -85.10
CA ASN A 705 51.13 18.71 -83.85
C ASN A 705 52.23 17.89 -83.15
N ASN A 706 53.23 18.58 -82.56
CA ASN A 706 54.52 17.97 -82.22
C ASN A 706 54.58 17.19 -80.90
N SER A 707 53.60 17.38 -80.03
CA SER A 707 53.59 16.85 -78.66
C SER A 707 52.47 15.85 -78.39
N ASN A 708 51.47 15.77 -79.28
CA ASN A 708 50.30 14.94 -79.06
C ASN A 708 50.44 13.62 -79.80
N LYS A 709 50.18 12.53 -79.09
CA LYS A 709 50.23 11.16 -79.62
C LYS A 709 48.99 10.78 -80.43
N VAL A 710 48.03 11.71 -80.52
CA VAL A 710 46.75 11.60 -81.24
C VAL A 710 46.62 12.75 -82.25
N PRO A 711 45.96 12.53 -83.41
CA PRO A 711 45.63 13.63 -84.33
C PRO A 711 44.70 14.65 -83.69
N GLN A 712 44.76 15.91 -84.11
CA GLN A 712 43.90 16.99 -83.62
C GLN A 712 43.18 17.70 -84.76
N VAL A 713 41.93 18.10 -84.55
CA VAL A 713 41.21 19.03 -85.43
C VAL A 713 41.72 20.45 -85.17
N ALA A 714 41.95 21.24 -86.23
CA ALA A 714 42.43 22.60 -86.11
C ALA A 714 42.00 23.50 -87.29
N VAL A 715 41.91 24.80 -87.02
CA VAL A 715 41.58 25.88 -87.95
C VAL A 715 42.63 26.99 -87.87
N VAL A 716 43.15 27.45 -89.01
CA VAL A 716 44.14 28.53 -89.10
C VAL A 716 43.50 29.76 -89.75
N HIS A 717 43.63 30.91 -89.08
CA HIS A 717 43.15 32.21 -89.55
C HIS A 717 44.32 33.16 -89.83
N ASP A 718 44.33 33.82 -90.99
CA ASP A 718 45.40 34.76 -91.38
C ASP A 718 44.89 36.03 -92.08
N PRO A 719 44.56 37.09 -91.32
CA PRO A 719 44.07 38.35 -91.87
C PRO A 719 45.06 39.06 -92.81
N ILE A 720 44.59 39.43 -94.01
CA ILE A 720 45.42 40.13 -94.99
C ILE A 720 45.82 41.52 -94.46
N PRO A 721 47.12 41.86 -94.38
CA PRO A 721 47.57 43.09 -93.72
C PRO A 721 47.01 44.37 -94.31
N SER A 722 46.78 45.38 -93.45
CA SER A 722 46.20 46.68 -93.82
C SER A 722 46.92 47.42 -94.96
N LYS A 723 48.20 47.13 -95.20
CA LYS A 723 49.07 47.77 -96.20
C LYS A 723 49.26 46.97 -97.49
N THR A 724 48.66 45.78 -97.60
CA THR A 724 48.84 44.87 -98.74
C THR A 724 47.50 44.31 -99.20
N THR A 725 47.25 44.16 -100.50
CA THR A 725 46.03 43.48 -101.01
C THR A 725 46.36 42.04 -101.35
N TYR A 726 45.42 41.11 -101.17
CA TYR A 726 45.55 39.74 -101.68
C TYR A 726 45.85 39.75 -103.18
N VAL A 727 46.64 38.78 -103.66
CA VAL A 727 46.96 38.59 -105.07
C VAL A 727 46.43 37.23 -105.49
N VAL A 728 45.42 37.26 -106.37
CA VAL A 728 45.05 36.08 -107.14
C VAL A 728 46.15 35.85 -108.18
N ASP A 729 46.82 34.71 -108.07
CA ASP A 729 47.69 34.16 -109.11
C ASP A 729 47.08 32.86 -109.63
N ALA A 730 47.33 32.51 -110.89
CA ALA A 730 46.62 31.46 -111.63
C ALA A 730 47.01 30.02 -111.21
N THR A 731 47.61 29.85 -110.03
CA THR A 731 48.00 28.56 -109.46
C THR A 731 46.92 28.13 -108.47
N LEU A 732 46.34 26.96 -108.71
CA LEU A 732 45.09 26.53 -108.07
C LEU A 732 45.37 25.32 -107.17
N ILE A 733 45.66 25.58 -105.90
CA ILE A 733 46.05 24.58 -104.87
C ILE A 733 45.24 24.75 -103.56
N GLY A 734 44.30 25.70 -103.50
CA GLY A 734 43.27 25.72 -102.47
C GLY A 734 42.36 24.49 -102.57
N THR A 735 41.87 24.01 -101.43
CA THR A 735 41.11 22.74 -101.33
C THR A 735 39.93 22.92 -100.37
N GLY A 736 38.70 22.93 -100.88
CA GLY A 736 37.49 23.17 -100.06
C GLY A 736 37.24 24.64 -99.72
N MET A 737 36.02 25.10 -99.99
CA MET A 737 35.49 26.42 -99.62
C MET A 737 33.99 26.24 -99.29
N PRO A 738 33.48 26.81 -98.19
CA PRO A 738 32.09 26.64 -97.79
C PRO A 738 31.13 27.37 -98.75
N ALA A 739 29.90 26.86 -98.89
CA ALA A 739 28.95 27.32 -99.91
C ALA A 739 28.37 28.72 -99.64
N ASP A 740 28.45 29.16 -98.39
CA ASP A 740 28.02 30.44 -97.83
C ASP A 740 29.19 31.43 -97.63
N ALA A 741 30.38 31.11 -98.15
CA ALA A 741 31.57 31.95 -98.03
C ALA A 741 31.32 33.41 -98.51
N PRO A 742 31.89 34.43 -97.83
CA PRO A 742 31.71 35.85 -98.17
C PRO A 742 32.00 36.19 -99.64
N LEU A 743 31.30 37.20 -100.17
CA LEU A 743 31.44 37.64 -101.55
C LEU A 743 32.90 38.03 -101.87
N GLY A 744 33.50 37.36 -102.85
CA GLY A 744 34.90 37.56 -103.25
C GLY A 744 35.89 36.58 -102.63
N SER A 745 35.41 35.56 -101.89
CA SER A 745 36.21 34.39 -101.52
C SER A 745 36.67 33.61 -102.75
N THR A 746 37.86 33.01 -102.71
CA THR A 746 38.39 32.17 -103.79
C THR A 746 39.43 31.16 -103.30
N MET A 747 39.56 30.05 -104.01
CA MET A 747 40.62 29.03 -103.83
C MET A 747 41.86 29.31 -104.71
N GLU A 748 41.82 30.34 -105.56
CA GLU A 748 42.92 30.75 -106.44
C GLU A 748 43.94 31.64 -105.69
N GLY A 749 45.24 31.38 -105.87
CA GLY A 749 46.33 32.16 -105.26
C GLY A 749 46.77 31.72 -103.85
N VAL A 750 46.14 30.67 -103.31
CA VAL A 750 46.49 30.03 -102.03
C VAL A 750 46.85 28.56 -102.26
N SER A 751 47.77 28.04 -101.44
CA SER A 751 48.22 26.65 -101.42
C SER A 751 48.30 26.19 -99.97
N CYS A 752 47.72 25.02 -99.68
CA CYS A 752 47.90 24.31 -98.41
C CYS A 752 48.30 22.86 -98.72
N GLU A 753 49.54 22.50 -98.42
CA GLU A 753 50.11 21.18 -98.72
C GLU A 753 50.61 20.54 -97.41
N ALA A 754 50.09 19.36 -97.06
CA ALA A 754 50.69 18.53 -96.01
C ALA A 754 52.05 18.01 -96.52
N GLY A 755 53.09 18.03 -95.66
CA GLY A 755 54.48 17.79 -96.06
C GLY A 755 54.74 16.48 -96.81
N THR A 756 54.89 15.37 -96.07
CA THR A 756 54.99 14.01 -96.64
C THR A 756 54.08 12.99 -95.93
N SER A 757 53.27 13.45 -94.98
CA SER A 757 52.34 12.65 -94.19
C SER A 757 51.07 12.28 -94.95
N THR A 758 50.52 11.10 -94.61
CA THR A 758 49.18 10.65 -95.02
C THR A 758 48.13 10.79 -93.91
N THR A 759 48.50 11.29 -92.73
CA THR A 759 47.60 11.47 -91.56
C THR A 759 47.17 12.91 -91.34
N THR A 760 47.88 13.89 -91.92
CA THR A 760 47.46 15.30 -91.93
C THR A 760 46.49 15.52 -93.09
N ILE A 761 45.25 15.89 -92.79
CA ILE A 761 44.14 15.98 -93.75
C ILE A 761 43.67 17.43 -93.80
N THR A 762 43.62 18.03 -95.00
CA THR A 762 43.01 19.35 -95.22
C THR A 762 41.56 19.19 -95.65
N THR A 763 40.64 19.82 -94.92
CA THR A 763 39.20 19.86 -95.27
C THR A 763 38.82 21.18 -95.96
N MET A 764 39.42 22.31 -95.55
CA MET A 764 39.27 23.61 -96.20
C MET A 764 40.61 24.34 -96.33
N CYS A 765 40.77 25.11 -97.42
CA CYS A 765 41.93 25.94 -97.71
C CYS A 765 41.55 26.95 -98.79
N TYR A 766 41.26 28.19 -98.39
CA TYR A 766 40.80 29.24 -99.29
C TYR A 766 41.14 30.64 -98.77
N TYR A 767 41.10 31.64 -99.64
CA TYR A 767 41.04 33.05 -99.24
C TYR A 767 39.57 33.43 -99.03
N GLU A 768 39.22 33.82 -97.81
CA GLU A 768 37.93 34.40 -97.47
C GLU A 768 37.86 35.85 -97.94
N GLY A 769 36.76 36.21 -98.61
CA GLY A 769 36.48 37.57 -99.05
C GLY A 769 36.29 38.56 -97.89
N PRO A 770 36.30 39.88 -98.15
CA PRO A 770 36.22 40.89 -97.10
C PRO A 770 34.95 40.78 -96.22
N THR A 771 35.15 40.73 -94.90
CA THR A 771 34.08 40.76 -93.88
C THR A 771 34.18 42.03 -93.03
N THR A 772 33.22 42.25 -92.12
CA THR A 772 33.29 43.34 -91.13
C THR A 772 34.46 43.19 -90.16
N LYS A 773 34.78 41.94 -89.76
CA LYS A 773 35.93 41.59 -88.91
C LYS A 773 37.26 41.69 -89.68
N ASN A 774 37.27 41.26 -90.95
CA ASN A 774 38.44 41.27 -91.83
C ASN A 774 38.17 42.06 -93.13
N PRO A 775 38.29 43.41 -93.13
CA PRO A 775 37.94 44.27 -94.27
C PRO A 775 38.80 44.11 -95.54
N ARG A 776 39.73 43.17 -95.54
CA ARG A 776 40.68 42.87 -96.62
C ARG A 776 40.74 41.37 -96.95
N GLY A 777 39.80 40.60 -96.37
CA GLY A 777 39.83 39.14 -96.37
C GLY A 777 40.89 38.54 -95.46
N GLN A 778 40.91 37.22 -95.40
CA GLN A 778 41.88 36.41 -94.64
C GLN A 778 42.12 35.08 -95.37
N ILE A 779 43.23 34.41 -95.08
CA ILE A 779 43.37 32.98 -95.44
C ILE A 779 42.74 32.14 -94.34
N ILE A 780 41.97 31.13 -94.74
CA ILE A 780 41.41 30.09 -93.89
C ILE A 780 42.01 28.75 -94.31
N TRP A 781 42.47 27.97 -93.35
CA TRP A 781 42.67 26.53 -93.49
C TRP A 781 41.94 25.82 -92.36
N ALA A 782 41.35 24.66 -92.64
CA ALA A 782 40.79 23.77 -91.62
C ALA A 782 41.16 22.32 -91.96
N GLY A 783 41.34 21.49 -90.94
CA GLY A 783 41.69 20.10 -91.14
C GLY A 783 42.08 19.37 -89.86
N THR A 784 42.68 18.19 -90.03
CA THR A 784 43.25 17.39 -88.94
C THR A 784 44.77 17.39 -89.07
N LEU A 785 45.48 17.82 -88.03
CA LEU A 785 46.94 17.69 -87.92
C LEU A 785 47.28 16.29 -87.39
N GLY A 786 47.99 15.50 -88.20
CA GLY A 786 48.44 14.17 -87.80
C GLY A 786 49.44 14.22 -86.64
N ALA A 787 49.34 13.26 -85.72
CA ALA A 787 50.26 13.11 -84.60
C ALA A 787 51.74 13.03 -85.03
N ASP A 788 52.62 13.67 -84.27
CA ASP A 788 54.07 13.56 -84.41
C ASP A 788 54.69 12.67 -83.31
N TYR A 789 55.82 12.06 -83.62
CA TYR A 789 56.60 11.25 -82.66
C TYR A 789 57.99 11.86 -82.44
N GLY A 790 58.07 13.19 -82.37
CA GLY A 790 59.21 13.92 -81.81
C GLY A 790 60.01 14.82 -82.77
N ALA A 791 59.46 15.25 -83.91
CA ALA A 791 60.05 16.39 -84.62
C ALA A 791 59.76 17.72 -83.86
N THR A 792 60.71 18.66 -83.87
CA THR A 792 60.58 19.95 -83.16
C THR A 792 60.72 21.17 -84.08
N ASP A 793 60.87 20.95 -85.38
CA ASP A 793 60.97 22.00 -86.42
C ASP A 793 59.81 21.88 -87.41
N PRO A 794 58.84 22.82 -87.43
CA PRO A 794 57.70 22.80 -88.33
C PRO A 794 58.05 22.85 -89.83
N LEU A 795 59.28 23.25 -90.19
CA LEU A 795 59.74 23.29 -91.59
C LEU A 795 60.36 21.97 -92.06
N ALA A 796 60.67 21.04 -91.15
CA ALA A 796 61.25 19.73 -91.44
C ALA A 796 60.31 18.55 -91.11
N ALA A 797 59.17 18.81 -90.47
CA ALA A 797 58.25 17.79 -89.97
C ALA A 797 57.37 17.17 -91.08
N PRO A 798 57.33 15.83 -91.25
CA PRO A 798 56.52 15.15 -92.27
C PRO A 798 55.02 15.46 -92.24
N ASN A 799 54.47 15.65 -91.04
CA ASN A 799 53.07 15.89 -90.71
C ASN A 799 52.68 17.38 -90.64
N ALA A 800 53.62 18.31 -90.86
CA ALA A 800 53.27 19.72 -90.91
C ALA A 800 52.34 20.04 -92.09
N ILE A 801 51.44 21.00 -91.88
CA ILE A 801 50.69 21.66 -92.96
C ILE A 801 51.44 22.94 -93.38
N HIS A 802 51.76 23.07 -94.66
CA HIS A 802 52.43 24.24 -95.22
C HIS A 802 51.43 25.11 -96.00
N ILE A 803 51.19 26.33 -95.53
CA ILE A 803 50.25 27.28 -96.16
C ILE A 803 51.03 28.43 -96.81
N LYS A 804 50.72 28.74 -98.08
CA LYS A 804 51.39 29.77 -98.88
C LYS A 804 50.40 30.61 -99.67
N PHE A 805 50.64 31.92 -99.72
CA PHE A 805 49.83 32.88 -100.49
C PHE A 805 50.61 34.17 -100.80
N ALA A 806 50.11 34.98 -101.72
CA ALA A 806 50.75 36.22 -102.17
C ALA A 806 49.94 37.49 -101.85
N THR A 807 50.63 38.58 -101.54
CA THR A 807 50.02 39.90 -101.32
C THR A 807 50.80 41.01 -102.03
N LYS A 808 50.13 42.02 -102.57
CA LYS A 808 50.74 43.15 -103.27
C LYS A 808 50.82 44.36 -102.36
N ASN A 809 52.00 44.94 -102.25
CA ASN A 809 52.21 46.17 -101.48
C ASN A 809 51.44 47.35 -102.07
N LEU A 810 50.75 48.12 -101.21
CA LEU A 810 50.21 49.42 -101.58
C LEU A 810 51.36 50.43 -101.77
N SER A 811 51.15 51.43 -102.64
CA SER A 811 52.17 52.45 -102.94
C SER A 811 52.62 53.19 -101.67
N GLY A 812 53.94 53.36 -101.51
CA GLY A 812 54.55 54.00 -100.33
C GLY A 812 54.78 53.09 -99.12
N THR A 813 54.40 51.80 -99.17
CA THR A 813 54.60 50.84 -98.07
C THR A 813 56.09 50.57 -97.82
N LYS A 814 56.59 50.88 -96.62
CA LYS A 814 57.98 50.63 -96.18
C LYS A 814 58.14 49.40 -95.28
N TYR A 815 57.08 49.00 -94.57
CA TYR A 815 57.07 47.81 -93.72
C TYR A 815 55.66 47.22 -93.60
N VAL A 816 55.58 45.90 -93.46
CA VAL A 816 54.35 45.10 -93.30
C VAL A 816 54.60 44.02 -92.26
N LYS A 817 53.77 43.94 -91.21
CA LYS A 817 53.67 42.78 -90.31
C LYS A 817 52.39 42.01 -90.65
N ASN A 818 52.48 40.69 -90.64
CA ASN A 818 51.35 39.78 -90.82
C ASN A 818 51.39 38.73 -89.69
N VAL A 819 50.22 38.29 -89.25
CA VAL A 819 50.03 37.39 -88.10
C VAL A 819 48.98 36.35 -88.50
N ALA A 820 49.29 35.07 -88.36
CA ALA A 820 48.28 34.00 -88.36
C ALA A 820 48.05 33.50 -86.93
N THR A 821 46.87 32.99 -86.67
CA THR A 821 46.50 32.25 -85.47
C THR A 821 46.11 30.83 -85.83
N ILE A 822 46.25 29.90 -84.88
CA ILE A 822 45.63 28.57 -84.97
C ILE A 822 44.76 28.35 -83.74
N ASP A 823 43.63 27.73 -84.01
CA ASP A 823 42.57 27.38 -83.08
C ASP A 823 42.45 25.85 -83.22
N ALA A 824 42.39 25.10 -82.11
CA ALA A 824 42.53 23.64 -82.14
C ALA A 824 41.77 22.94 -81.02
N ASP A 825 41.25 21.76 -81.35
CA ASP A 825 40.55 20.83 -80.46
C ASP A 825 41.50 20.31 -79.38
N LEU A 826 41.39 20.88 -78.18
CA LEU A 826 42.14 20.53 -76.97
C LEU A 826 41.29 19.70 -75.99
N ASN A 827 39.96 19.71 -76.13
CA ASN A 827 39.03 19.01 -75.26
C ASN A 827 38.64 17.61 -75.79
N GLY A 828 38.82 17.36 -77.10
CA GLY A 828 38.57 16.08 -77.79
C GLY A 828 37.15 15.88 -78.33
N ASP A 829 36.29 16.91 -78.36
CA ASP A 829 34.90 16.82 -78.83
C ASP A 829 34.74 16.97 -80.36
N GLY A 830 35.78 17.45 -81.05
CA GLY A 830 35.83 17.62 -82.50
C GLY A 830 35.52 19.03 -83.02
N ASP A 831 35.25 20.03 -82.17
CA ASP A 831 34.90 21.41 -82.56
C ASP A 831 35.91 22.47 -82.11
N ALA A 832 36.97 22.65 -82.90
CA ALA A 832 38.08 23.58 -82.66
C ALA A 832 37.72 25.10 -82.64
N GLU A 833 36.44 25.48 -82.72
CA GLU A 833 35.97 26.88 -82.62
C GLU A 833 35.21 27.18 -81.29
N ASP A 834 35.27 26.27 -80.32
CA ASP A 834 34.65 26.39 -78.98
C ASP A 834 35.16 27.61 -78.17
N THR A 835 34.41 28.04 -77.14
CA THR A 835 34.70 29.29 -76.41
C THR A 835 36.00 29.26 -75.55
N GLY A 836 36.66 28.11 -75.43
CA GLY A 836 37.99 27.94 -74.84
C GLY A 836 39.12 27.76 -75.87
N GLU A 837 38.81 27.38 -77.11
CA GLU A 837 39.77 26.92 -78.12
C GLU A 837 40.07 27.93 -79.25
N VAL A 838 39.29 29.02 -79.37
CA VAL A 838 39.38 30.05 -80.44
C VAL A 838 40.71 30.83 -80.57
N LYS A 839 41.80 30.42 -79.90
CA LYS A 839 43.19 30.84 -80.17
C LYS A 839 44.23 30.08 -79.31
N VAL A 840 44.74 28.95 -79.78
CA VAL A 840 45.75 28.17 -79.02
C VAL A 840 47.20 28.58 -79.30
N ASP A 841 47.52 29.12 -80.49
CA ASP A 841 48.84 29.73 -80.78
C ASP A 841 48.75 30.83 -81.86
N SER A 842 49.80 31.65 -82.03
CA SER A 842 49.91 32.61 -83.13
C SER A 842 51.33 32.92 -83.57
N VAL A 843 51.52 33.00 -84.89
CA VAL A 843 52.82 33.21 -85.54
C VAL A 843 52.83 34.47 -86.38
N SER A 844 53.94 35.22 -86.35
CA SER A 844 54.05 36.46 -87.10
C SER A 844 55.39 36.64 -87.79
N ALA A 845 55.36 37.32 -88.93
CA ALA A 845 56.57 37.73 -89.65
C ALA A 845 56.42 39.18 -90.16
N THR A 846 57.57 39.85 -90.33
CA THR A 846 57.62 41.26 -90.74
C THR A 846 58.56 41.43 -91.94
N TRP A 847 58.07 42.12 -92.97
CA TRP A 847 58.85 42.55 -94.12
C TRP A 847 59.15 44.05 -94.01
N GLY A 848 60.43 44.41 -94.15
CA GLY A 848 60.90 45.81 -94.08
C GLY A 848 61.17 46.33 -92.67
N THR A 849 61.86 47.47 -92.57
CA THR A 849 62.21 48.09 -91.28
C THR A 849 61.13 49.08 -90.83
N PRO A 850 60.54 48.92 -89.63
CA PRO A 850 59.61 49.90 -89.08
C PRO A 850 60.35 51.21 -88.73
N PRO A 851 59.68 52.38 -88.84
CA PRO A 851 60.26 53.65 -88.41
C PRO A 851 60.35 53.74 -86.88
N SER A 852 61.47 54.25 -86.37
CA SER A 852 61.67 54.52 -84.94
C SER A 852 61.17 55.93 -84.59
N ASN A 853 59.94 56.05 -84.09
CA ASN A 853 59.35 57.31 -83.64
C ASN A 853 59.25 57.38 -82.10
N HIS A 854 60.17 58.13 -81.49
CA HIS A 854 59.97 58.68 -80.13
C HIS A 854 58.84 59.72 -80.16
N ASN A 855 58.09 59.85 -79.04
CA ASN A 855 56.99 60.81 -78.77
C ASN A 855 55.55 60.39 -79.11
N GLU A 856 55.22 59.13 -78.84
CA GLU A 856 54.01 58.70 -78.10
C GLU A 856 54.52 57.69 -77.06
N PRO A 857 53.85 57.42 -75.92
CA PRO A 857 54.19 56.28 -75.08
C PRO A 857 53.76 54.98 -75.78
N VAL A 858 54.52 54.61 -76.81
CA VAL A 858 54.74 53.20 -77.12
C VAL A 858 55.21 52.59 -75.80
N VAL A 859 54.43 51.63 -75.29
CA VAL A 859 54.89 50.74 -74.23
C VAL A 859 56.03 49.95 -74.84
N SER A 860 57.26 50.46 -74.67
CA SER A 860 58.38 49.58 -74.52
C SER A 860 58.11 48.81 -73.24
N ASP A 861 57.91 47.51 -73.35
CA ASP A 861 57.95 46.57 -72.23
C ASP A 861 59.38 46.53 -71.68
N ALA A 862 59.75 47.64 -71.05
CA ALA A 862 60.87 47.74 -70.15
C ALA A 862 60.32 47.31 -68.79
N LEU A 863 60.80 46.17 -68.31
CA LEU A 863 60.48 45.58 -67.02
C LEU A 863 60.30 46.68 -65.94
N ILE A 864 59.17 46.67 -65.23
CA ILE A 864 58.86 47.63 -64.17
C ILE A 864 58.85 46.88 -62.82
N ILE A 865 59.32 47.53 -61.75
CA ILE A 865 59.21 46.95 -60.40
C ILE A 865 57.71 46.85 -60.03
N PRO A 866 57.19 45.66 -59.68
CA PRO A 866 55.76 45.40 -59.53
C PRO A 866 55.08 46.33 -58.51
N GLN A 867 53.79 46.60 -58.68
CA GLN A 867 53.01 47.46 -57.78
C GLN A 867 52.43 46.67 -56.61
N THR A 868 53.14 46.73 -55.48
CA THR A 868 52.85 46.04 -54.21
C THR A 868 51.90 46.82 -53.29
N GLY A 869 50.75 47.27 -53.79
CA GLY A 869 49.77 47.91 -52.91
C GLY A 869 48.46 48.31 -53.58
N PHE A 870 47.36 48.02 -52.87
CA PHE A 870 46.03 48.57 -53.13
C PHE A 870 45.86 49.94 -52.45
N ALA A 871 44.71 50.59 -52.67
CA ALA A 871 44.39 51.87 -52.04
C ALA A 871 44.12 51.68 -50.53
N PRO A 872 44.78 52.43 -49.63
CA PRO A 872 44.58 52.29 -48.19
C PRO A 872 43.10 52.45 -47.79
N GLY A 873 42.58 51.55 -46.95
CA GLY A 873 41.21 51.63 -46.43
C GLY A 873 40.10 51.47 -47.48
N SER A 874 40.41 50.98 -48.70
CA SER A 874 39.44 50.79 -49.79
C SER A 874 39.45 49.36 -50.30
N VAL A 875 38.29 48.70 -50.28
CA VAL A 875 38.15 47.33 -50.79
C VAL A 875 38.18 47.34 -52.33
N THR A 876 39.09 46.57 -52.91
CA THR A 876 39.26 46.39 -54.36
C THR A 876 38.90 44.95 -54.73
N ALA A 877 37.91 44.76 -55.60
CA ALA A 877 37.55 43.43 -56.08
C ALA A 877 38.69 42.85 -56.94
N LEU A 878 39.18 41.66 -56.57
CA LEU A 878 40.25 40.98 -57.29
C LEU A 878 39.71 40.23 -58.52
N PRO A 879 40.44 40.20 -59.64
CA PRO A 879 40.18 39.22 -60.69
C PRO A 879 40.51 37.81 -60.20
N LEU A 880 39.83 36.80 -60.75
CA LEU A 880 40.16 35.39 -60.54
C LEU A 880 41.64 35.13 -60.87
N GLN A 881 42.32 34.36 -60.01
CA GLN A 881 43.73 34.04 -60.14
C GLN A 881 43.97 33.28 -61.46
N PRO A 882 45.00 33.63 -62.26
CA PRO A 882 45.25 32.93 -63.52
C PRO A 882 45.59 31.45 -63.30
N LEU A 883 44.92 30.54 -64.02
CA LEU A 883 45.15 29.09 -63.93
C LEU A 883 46.57 28.64 -64.33
N GLN A 884 47.34 29.49 -65.02
CA GLN A 884 48.78 29.29 -65.32
C GLN A 884 49.71 29.86 -64.23
N SER A 885 49.16 30.35 -63.13
CA SER A 885 49.89 30.90 -61.97
C SER A 885 49.53 30.19 -60.67
N THR A 886 48.97 28.97 -60.75
CA THR A 886 49.07 28.01 -59.64
C THR A 886 50.53 27.92 -59.25
N TYR A 887 50.81 28.05 -57.96
CA TYR A 887 52.16 27.99 -57.44
C TYR A 887 52.84 26.71 -57.93
N ASP A 888 54.04 26.85 -58.52
CA ASP A 888 55.04 25.80 -58.34
C ASP A 888 55.11 25.62 -56.82
N ASP A 889 54.61 24.50 -56.29
CA ASP A 889 54.61 24.28 -54.86
C ASP A 889 56.09 24.17 -54.44
N LEU A 890 56.61 25.24 -53.85
CA LEU A 890 58.05 25.41 -53.59
C LEU A 890 58.52 24.55 -52.39
N ASN A 891 57.82 23.46 -52.10
CA ASN A 891 58.01 22.55 -50.98
C ASN A 891 58.06 23.30 -49.64
N SER A 892 56.91 23.89 -49.24
CA SER A 892 56.71 24.58 -47.96
C SER A 892 57.66 25.76 -47.70
N LEU A 893 57.93 26.58 -48.72
CA LEU A 893 58.78 27.76 -48.61
C LEU A 893 58.05 28.91 -47.87
N ALA A 894 58.61 29.41 -46.76
CA ALA A 894 58.00 30.49 -45.97
C ALA A 894 59.02 31.57 -45.55
N ILE A 895 58.54 32.79 -45.29
CA ILE A 895 59.33 33.91 -44.75
C ILE A 895 58.83 34.32 -43.35
N GLU A 896 59.76 34.51 -42.43
CA GLU A 896 59.54 35.11 -41.12
C GLU A 896 60.44 36.34 -40.92
N ILE A 897 59.86 37.45 -40.47
CA ILE A 897 60.57 38.69 -40.11
C ILE A 897 60.22 39.05 -38.66
N PRO A 898 60.99 38.56 -37.66
CA PRO A 898 60.62 38.70 -36.25
C PRO A 898 60.48 40.15 -35.79
N ALA A 899 61.30 41.06 -36.32
CA ALA A 899 61.25 42.50 -36.00
C ALA A 899 59.94 43.20 -36.46
N LEU A 900 59.18 42.58 -37.38
CA LEU A 900 57.91 43.09 -37.90
C LEU A 900 56.69 42.24 -37.46
N ASN A 901 56.92 41.11 -36.78
CA ASN A 901 55.92 40.07 -36.53
C ASN A 901 55.21 39.58 -37.81
N VAL A 902 55.99 39.37 -38.88
CA VAL A 902 55.48 38.87 -40.17
C VAL A 902 55.86 37.40 -40.32
N LYS A 903 54.88 36.56 -40.64
CA LYS A 903 55.04 35.18 -41.13
C LYS A 903 54.13 35.01 -42.34
N ALA A 904 54.67 34.58 -43.47
CA ALA A 904 53.92 34.41 -44.71
C ALA A 904 54.53 33.31 -45.59
N THR A 905 53.69 32.61 -46.35
CA THR A 905 54.13 31.67 -47.39
C THR A 905 54.81 32.43 -48.53
N ILE A 906 55.86 31.84 -49.13
CA ILE A 906 56.51 32.38 -50.32
C ILE A 906 56.01 31.67 -51.57
N VAL A 907 55.51 32.44 -52.53
CA VAL A 907 54.86 31.93 -53.74
C VAL A 907 55.59 32.38 -55.02
N GLY A 908 55.69 31.52 -56.03
CA GLY A 908 56.34 31.89 -57.29
C GLY A 908 55.50 32.85 -58.13
N ILE A 909 56.06 33.99 -58.55
CA ILE A 909 55.45 34.88 -59.55
C ILE A 909 56.23 34.76 -60.86
N PRO A 910 55.63 34.21 -61.94
CA PRO A 910 56.30 34.13 -63.24
C PRO A 910 56.61 35.52 -63.81
N GLN A 911 57.77 35.65 -64.45
CA GLN A 911 58.14 36.83 -65.21
C GLN A 911 57.47 36.78 -66.59
N THR A 912 56.73 37.82 -66.94
CA THR A 912 56.19 38.02 -68.29
C THR A 912 56.99 39.09 -69.02
N ASP A 913 56.78 39.23 -70.33
CA ASP A 913 57.43 40.27 -71.14
C ASP A 913 57.21 41.69 -70.57
N SER A 914 56.04 41.94 -69.96
CA SER A 914 55.64 43.23 -69.38
C SER A 914 56.02 43.43 -67.89
N GLY A 915 56.69 42.45 -67.25
CA GLY A 915 57.11 42.53 -65.84
C GLY A 915 56.61 41.37 -64.99
N TRP A 916 56.28 41.64 -63.74
CA TRP A 916 55.64 40.67 -62.85
C TRP A 916 54.24 41.16 -62.49
N ASN A 917 53.22 40.38 -62.83
CA ASN A 917 51.84 40.71 -62.45
C ASN A 917 51.53 40.13 -61.07
N ILE A 918 51.22 41.00 -60.12
CA ILE A 918 50.90 40.65 -58.73
C ILE A 918 49.53 41.17 -58.29
N THR A 919 48.65 41.56 -59.21
CA THR A 919 47.32 42.11 -58.84
C THR A 919 46.39 41.08 -58.20
N TRP A 920 46.79 39.80 -58.18
CA TRP A 920 46.11 38.67 -57.54
C TRP A 920 46.75 38.25 -56.21
N LEU A 921 47.93 38.80 -55.85
CA LEU A 921 48.66 38.40 -54.65
C LEU A 921 47.90 38.89 -53.39
N GLY A 922 47.61 37.97 -52.47
CA GLY A 922 46.90 38.25 -51.22
C GLY A 922 47.84 38.64 -50.08
N ASP A 923 47.67 37.95 -48.95
CA ASP A 923 48.46 38.15 -47.73
C ASP A 923 49.85 37.45 -47.79
N GLU A 924 50.15 36.79 -48.91
CA GLU A 924 51.38 36.03 -49.18
C GLU A 924 52.53 36.91 -49.69
N VAL A 925 53.76 36.36 -49.72
CA VAL A 925 54.95 37.03 -50.25
C VAL A 925 55.37 36.37 -51.55
N GLY A 926 55.42 37.12 -52.64
CA GLY A 926 55.79 36.58 -53.94
C GLY A 926 57.30 36.63 -54.23
N TRP A 927 57.91 35.52 -54.61
CA TRP A 927 59.24 35.48 -55.21
C TRP A 927 59.16 35.83 -56.70
N LEU A 928 59.99 36.77 -57.14
CA LEU A 928 60.04 37.19 -58.54
C LEU A 928 60.89 36.19 -59.33
N ASN A 929 60.23 35.33 -60.12
CA ASN A 929 60.90 34.39 -61.02
C ASN A 929 61.79 35.18 -62.01
N GLY A 930 62.92 34.61 -62.42
CA GLY A 930 64.00 35.31 -63.12
C GLY A 930 65.02 36.02 -62.21
N THR A 931 64.79 36.04 -60.89
CA THR A 931 65.81 36.37 -59.88
C THR A 931 66.40 35.09 -59.28
N ALA A 932 67.41 35.18 -58.41
CA ALA A 932 67.95 33.97 -57.78
C ALA A 932 66.87 33.30 -56.91
N PHE A 933 66.83 31.96 -56.86
CA PHE A 933 65.92 31.26 -55.95
C PHE A 933 66.29 31.61 -54.49
N PRO A 934 65.35 31.75 -53.53
CA PRO A 934 65.64 32.33 -52.22
C PRO A 934 66.78 31.66 -51.43
N THR A 935 66.99 30.36 -51.59
CA THR A 935 68.08 29.60 -50.91
C THR A 935 69.37 29.49 -51.72
N TRP A 936 69.44 30.05 -52.93
CA TRP A 936 70.58 29.94 -53.86
C TRP A 936 71.49 31.17 -53.80
N ALA A 937 72.73 31.03 -54.27
CA ALA A 937 73.66 32.16 -54.41
C ALA A 937 73.21 33.13 -55.51
N GLY A 938 73.36 34.43 -55.27
CA GLY A 938 72.80 35.51 -56.09
C GLY A 938 71.81 36.36 -55.31
N ASN A 939 71.17 37.32 -55.98
CA ASN A 939 70.14 38.18 -55.38
C ASN A 939 68.74 37.63 -55.71
N SER A 940 68.04 37.14 -54.69
CA SER A 940 66.62 36.79 -54.72
C SER A 940 65.78 38.02 -54.43
N VAL A 941 64.66 38.21 -55.14
CA VAL A 941 63.75 39.34 -54.89
C VAL A 941 62.39 38.81 -54.43
N LEU A 942 61.97 39.28 -53.26
CA LEU A 942 60.68 38.94 -52.64
C LEU A 942 59.81 40.20 -52.55
N THR A 943 58.55 40.08 -52.92
CA THR A 943 57.59 41.18 -53.11
C THR A 943 56.37 40.94 -52.23
N GLY A 944 55.84 41.97 -51.59
CA GLY A 944 54.69 41.83 -50.69
C GLY A 944 53.93 43.13 -50.52
N HIS A 945 52.61 43.04 -50.36
CA HIS A 945 51.74 44.21 -50.35
C HIS A 945 51.92 45.09 -49.09
N VAL A 946 51.84 46.42 -49.27
CA VAL A 946 51.73 47.40 -48.17
C VAL A 946 50.31 47.41 -47.61
N TYR A 947 49.33 47.29 -48.50
CA TYR A 947 47.90 47.18 -48.21
C TYR A 947 47.32 46.16 -49.19
N ASN A 948 46.50 45.25 -48.66
CA ASN A 948 45.89 44.16 -49.40
C ASN A 948 44.56 44.61 -50.02
N SER A 949 43.94 43.75 -50.83
CA SER A 949 42.71 44.06 -51.57
C SER A 949 41.50 44.36 -50.66
N ASN A 950 41.53 43.88 -49.42
CA ASN A 950 40.56 44.20 -48.35
C ASN A 950 40.77 45.59 -47.71
N GLY A 951 41.80 46.35 -48.11
CA GLY A 951 42.13 47.67 -47.56
C GLY A 951 42.90 47.66 -46.24
N LEU A 952 43.20 46.49 -45.67
CA LEU A 952 44.00 46.32 -44.46
C LEU A 952 45.52 46.32 -44.76
N PRO A 953 46.39 46.58 -43.76
CA PRO A 953 47.84 46.51 -43.93
C PRO A 953 48.31 45.10 -44.34
N GLY A 954 49.13 45.03 -45.38
CA GLY A 954 49.68 43.79 -45.92
C GLY A 954 50.99 43.33 -45.26
N PRO A 955 51.55 42.18 -45.67
CA PRO A 955 52.72 41.57 -45.03
C PRO A 955 53.95 42.49 -44.97
N PHE A 956 54.11 43.41 -45.93
CA PHE A 956 55.22 44.38 -45.96
C PHE A 956 54.81 45.82 -45.60
N ALA A 957 53.63 46.03 -45.00
CA ALA A 957 53.16 47.36 -44.56
C ALA A 957 54.19 48.15 -43.75
N ASN A 958 54.89 47.46 -42.84
CA ASN A 958 55.87 48.06 -41.93
C ASN A 958 57.33 47.87 -42.38
N LEU A 959 57.61 47.44 -43.61
CA LEU A 959 58.96 47.09 -44.08
C LEU A 959 60.00 48.21 -43.89
N SER A 960 59.56 49.48 -43.90
CA SER A 960 60.43 50.64 -43.67
C SER A 960 60.89 50.88 -42.22
N SER A 961 60.46 50.07 -41.25
CA SER A 961 60.97 50.13 -39.87
C SER A 961 62.21 49.25 -39.62
N LEU A 962 62.52 48.33 -40.55
CA LEU A 962 63.71 47.47 -40.50
C LEU A 962 65.01 48.30 -40.56
N LYS A 963 66.00 47.86 -39.80
CA LYS A 963 67.30 48.50 -39.62
C LYS A 963 68.43 47.51 -39.87
N PHE A 964 69.63 48.06 -40.08
CA PHE A 964 70.85 47.27 -40.18
C PHE A 964 70.99 46.35 -38.96
N GLY A 965 71.16 45.05 -39.19
CA GLY A 965 71.25 44.03 -38.14
C GLY A 965 69.96 43.27 -37.83
N ASP A 966 68.80 43.72 -38.33
CA ASP A 966 67.55 42.95 -38.18
C ASP A 966 67.59 41.67 -39.02
N GLN A 967 66.92 40.61 -38.54
CA GLN A 967 66.93 39.29 -39.16
C GLN A 967 65.68 39.02 -40.00
N ILE A 968 65.89 38.32 -41.11
CA ILE A 968 64.86 37.76 -41.98
C ILE A 968 65.19 36.27 -42.13
N ILE A 969 64.20 35.40 -41.95
CA ILE A 969 64.35 33.95 -41.94
C ILE A 969 63.53 33.39 -43.11
N ILE A 970 64.15 32.55 -43.94
CA ILE A 970 63.47 31.78 -44.98
C ILE A 970 63.47 30.32 -44.54
N GLN A 971 62.31 29.72 -44.34
CA GLN A 971 62.15 28.30 -44.05
C GLN A 971 61.99 27.55 -45.37
N ALA A 972 62.86 26.58 -45.63
CA ALA A 972 62.86 25.80 -46.87
C ALA A 972 63.44 24.41 -46.63
N PHE A 973 62.85 23.35 -47.19
CA PHE A 973 63.40 21.99 -47.15
C PHE A 973 63.75 21.48 -45.72
N GLY A 974 63.01 21.94 -44.70
CA GLY A 974 63.26 21.61 -43.29
C GLY A 974 64.43 22.36 -42.63
N GLN A 975 64.93 23.45 -43.21
CA GLN A 975 66.05 24.27 -42.69
C GLN A 975 65.68 25.76 -42.57
N GLU A 976 66.31 26.48 -41.63
CA GLU A 976 66.18 27.95 -41.50
C GLU A 976 67.36 28.67 -42.17
N TYR A 977 67.12 29.36 -43.29
CA TYR A 977 68.09 30.23 -43.95
C TYR A 977 67.97 31.64 -43.36
N ILE A 978 68.96 32.10 -42.62
CA ILE A 978 68.88 33.36 -41.85
C ILE A 978 69.74 34.43 -42.50
N TYR A 979 69.10 35.55 -42.84
CA TYR A 979 69.65 36.73 -43.49
C TYR A 979 69.64 37.91 -42.51
N GLU A 980 70.60 38.82 -42.66
CA GLU A 980 70.73 40.02 -41.81
C GLU A 980 70.75 41.27 -42.68
N VAL A 981 69.91 42.26 -42.35
CA VAL A 981 69.73 43.50 -43.13
C VAL A 981 71.03 44.31 -43.18
N ARG A 982 71.42 44.72 -44.40
CA ARG A 982 72.63 45.50 -44.69
C ARG A 982 72.38 46.86 -45.32
N GLU A 983 71.31 46.99 -46.10
CA GLU A 983 70.98 48.23 -46.80
C GLU A 983 69.46 48.42 -46.87
N THR A 984 69.00 49.66 -46.75
CA THR A 984 67.62 50.05 -47.09
C THR A 984 67.65 51.23 -48.04
N LYS A 985 66.90 51.18 -49.14
CA LYS A 985 66.96 52.17 -50.22
C LYS A 985 65.57 52.44 -50.79
N GLU A 986 65.27 53.71 -51.08
CA GLU A 986 64.04 54.10 -51.77
C GLU A 986 64.35 54.42 -53.24
N VAL A 987 63.60 53.84 -54.16
CA VAL A 987 63.88 53.87 -55.61
C VAL A 987 62.64 54.21 -56.44
N SER A 988 62.87 54.64 -57.68
CA SER A 988 61.82 54.84 -58.69
C SER A 988 61.24 53.48 -59.14
N PRO A 989 59.94 53.37 -59.49
CA PRO A 989 59.37 52.13 -60.03
C PRO A 989 60.06 51.59 -61.30
N THR A 990 60.81 52.43 -62.01
CA THR A 990 61.59 52.08 -63.22
C THR A 990 63.07 51.73 -62.95
N ASP A 991 63.54 51.81 -61.70
CA ASP A 991 64.94 51.52 -61.31
C ASP A 991 65.17 50.00 -61.08
N VAL A 992 64.83 49.19 -62.09
CA VAL A 992 65.00 47.73 -62.03
C VAL A 992 66.48 47.33 -61.91
N ALA A 993 67.41 48.17 -62.37
CA ALA A 993 68.85 47.93 -62.23
C ALA A 993 69.29 47.77 -60.76
N THR A 994 68.65 48.46 -59.81
CA THR A 994 68.89 48.27 -58.37
C THR A 994 68.26 46.97 -57.84
N LEU A 995 67.21 46.46 -58.49
CA LEU A 995 66.46 45.27 -58.09
C LEU A 995 67.14 43.96 -58.53
N VAL A 996 67.64 43.90 -59.77
CA VAL A 996 68.24 42.69 -60.38
C VAL A 996 69.77 42.71 -60.44
N GLN A 997 70.41 43.51 -59.58
CA GLN A 997 71.88 43.54 -59.50
C GLN A 997 72.44 42.16 -59.13
N HIS A 998 73.49 41.74 -59.83
CA HIS A 998 74.19 40.49 -59.54
C HIS A 998 75.02 40.65 -58.27
N GLU A 999 74.95 39.65 -57.39
CA GLU A 999 75.67 39.60 -56.12
C GLU A 999 76.39 38.25 -56.01
N GLU A 1000 77.62 38.25 -55.50
CA GLU A 1000 78.44 37.03 -55.37
C GLU A 1000 78.05 36.16 -54.14
N LEU A 1001 77.30 36.73 -53.20
CA LEU A 1001 76.78 36.04 -52.01
C LEU A 1001 75.27 35.79 -52.14
N PRO A 1002 74.66 34.91 -51.31
CA PRO A 1002 73.22 34.77 -51.23
C PRO A 1002 72.62 36.02 -50.56
N TRP A 1003 71.96 36.86 -51.36
CA TRP A 1003 71.24 38.05 -50.92
C TRP A 1003 69.74 37.89 -51.15
N ILE A 1004 68.95 38.49 -50.26
CA ILE A 1004 67.52 38.74 -50.48
C ILE A 1004 67.28 40.25 -50.53
N THR A 1005 66.43 40.66 -51.46
CA THR A 1005 65.91 42.03 -51.58
C THR A 1005 64.39 41.98 -51.41
N LEU A 1006 63.90 42.46 -50.27
CA LEU A 1006 62.48 42.65 -50.02
C LEU A 1006 62.03 43.97 -50.65
N VAL A 1007 60.95 43.95 -51.44
CA VAL A 1007 60.40 45.14 -52.12
C VAL A 1007 58.94 45.38 -51.78
N THR A 1008 58.61 46.62 -51.45
CA THR A 1008 57.22 47.06 -51.27
C THR A 1008 56.99 48.49 -51.77
N CYS A 1009 55.73 48.94 -51.82
CA CYS A 1009 55.35 50.28 -52.27
C CYS A 1009 55.55 51.35 -51.18
N ARG A 1010 55.69 52.62 -51.56
CA ARG A 1010 55.69 53.75 -50.60
C ARG A 1010 55.10 55.02 -51.22
N GLY A 1011 54.52 55.87 -50.35
CA GLY A 1011 53.95 57.17 -50.72
C GLY A 1011 52.74 57.06 -51.64
N TYR A 1012 51.60 56.58 -51.12
CA TYR A 1012 50.34 56.57 -51.89
C TYR A 1012 49.89 58.00 -52.20
N ASN A 1013 49.48 58.23 -53.46
CA ASN A 1013 48.91 59.50 -53.90
C ASN A 1013 47.43 59.32 -54.25
N GLU A 1014 46.56 59.82 -53.38
CA GLU A 1014 45.10 59.75 -53.54
C GLU A 1014 44.61 60.38 -54.86
N ALA A 1015 45.29 61.41 -55.38
CA ALA A 1015 44.88 62.09 -56.61
C ALA A 1015 45.26 61.34 -57.89
N SER A 1016 46.23 60.42 -57.84
CA SER A 1016 46.68 59.62 -58.99
C SER A 1016 46.49 58.12 -58.82
N GLY A 1017 45.89 57.66 -57.72
CA GLY A 1017 45.59 56.24 -57.44
C GLY A 1017 46.82 55.33 -57.37
N THR A 1018 48.01 55.90 -57.12
CA THR A 1018 49.31 55.23 -57.39
C THR A 1018 50.35 55.53 -56.31
N TYR A 1019 51.27 54.60 -56.10
CA TYR A 1019 52.40 54.74 -55.17
C TYR A 1019 53.61 55.37 -55.86
N GLN A 1020 54.15 56.44 -55.29
CA GLN A 1020 55.19 57.27 -55.89
C GLN A 1020 56.57 56.58 -55.96
N SER A 1021 56.88 55.68 -55.04
CA SER A 1021 58.19 55.03 -54.93
C SER A 1021 58.09 53.54 -54.55
N ARG A 1022 59.25 52.87 -54.55
CA ARG A 1022 59.45 51.52 -54.01
C ARG A 1022 60.47 51.58 -52.88
N TYR A 1023 60.20 50.87 -51.80
CA TYR A 1023 61.12 50.71 -50.67
C TYR A 1023 61.76 49.33 -50.73
N LEU A 1024 63.09 49.29 -50.73
CA LEU A 1024 63.91 48.09 -50.79
C LEU A 1024 64.61 47.87 -49.45
N VAL A 1025 64.55 46.64 -48.94
CA VAL A 1025 65.38 46.18 -47.82
C VAL A 1025 66.23 45.01 -48.31
N ARG A 1026 67.55 45.15 -48.21
CA ARG A 1026 68.52 44.17 -48.68
C ARG A 1026 69.22 43.51 -47.51
N ALA A 1027 69.22 42.18 -47.48
CA ALA A 1027 69.84 41.37 -46.45
C ALA A 1027 70.72 40.29 -47.08
N VAL A 1028 71.82 39.95 -46.41
CA VAL A 1028 72.76 38.92 -46.85
C VAL A 1028 72.67 37.72 -45.91
N GLN A 1029 72.78 36.51 -46.44
CA GLN A 1029 72.72 35.29 -45.64
C GLN A 1029 73.91 35.23 -44.66
N ILE A 1030 73.62 34.93 -43.40
CA ILE A 1030 74.63 34.82 -42.33
C ILE A 1030 74.79 33.40 -41.77
N LYS A 1031 73.77 32.53 -41.88
CA LYS A 1031 73.81 31.12 -41.47
C LYS A 1031 72.64 30.31 -42.06
N ILE A 1032 72.76 28.99 -42.01
CA ILE A 1032 71.67 28.03 -42.11
C ILE A 1032 71.57 27.31 -40.76
N ARG A 1033 70.38 26.91 -40.33
CA ARG A 1033 70.15 26.00 -39.20
C ARG A 1033 69.39 24.77 -39.66
#